data_AF-A0A1Q3JQQ4-F1
#
_entry.id   AF-A0A1Q3JQQ4-F1
#
_cell.length_a   1.000
_cell.length_b   1.000
_cell.length_c   1.000
_cell.angle_alpha   90.00
_cell.angle_beta   90.00
_cell.angle_gamma   90.00
#
_symmetry.space_group_name_H-M   'P 1'
#
loop_
_entity.id
_entity.type
_entity.pdbx_description
1 polymer ?
#
loop_
_entity_poly.entity_id
_entity_poly.type
_entity_poly.pdbx_seq_one_letter_code
_entity_poly.pdbx_strand_id
1 'polypeptide(L)'
;MTYGLDAHATTLGKLLGPPHLFDVPAFQRAYSWTTEEAGQLIEDLLLALGEGDAQASTSGYFLGPILLLDGSSPNAQAGGARSFQIIDGQQRLATLTVLACVLRDLVRRDGHALPELDRMIGGGSEAGAPTRCRLQMRGSAQHTMATCIQAPGATLVEAARENLSESEALLLAVRDQFVEALADRDTATLMRLAAFLHDACSVVVITSRDVDRAHRTFAALNNRGRPLERCDIINAELMDSVTGDELARLQRDWETLGTRLGPPHLFDVPAFQRAYSWTTEEAGQLIEDLLLALGEGDAQASTSGYFLGPILLLDGSSPNAQAGGARSFQIIDGQQRLATLTVLACVLRDLVRRDGHALPELDRMIGGGSEAGAPTRCRLQMRGSAQHTMATCIQAPGATLVEAARENLSESEALLLAVRDQFVEALADRDTATLMRLAAFLHDACSVVVITSRDVDRAHRTFAALNNRGRPLERCDIINAELMDSVTGDELARLQRDWETLGTRLGASLEMLFSHVRAAVGDVRAPVIAEIRRLATAAGGGAKFIDTVLMPFGHALADIQAADHRGSPESAEINRRLRHLSWLPSTEWLPPLLLWWTRHHDDAHALAAFLARIDRLGFGMRVLGLGADKRQSRMQQLRTTIERGHALTLVGGPLDFSSEEMRNIRHNLRDLHRRSQLTCKLVLMRLESELAGDPGALDSEGLTVEHILPQKPARTSMWRNWFADPEEREACTGSLGNLVLVPRALNERARNQDFERKHAIFFAENAPPLPRLTAELRDVKTWNATQIRAREERLLAILDAMWHLNGAAGESGMTAERVGLRRRKKAQAAE
;
A
#
# COMPACT_ATOMS: atom_id res chain seq x y z
N MET A 1 -28.67 25.62 -5.25
CA MET A 1 -28.94 24.17 -5.19
C MET A 1 -27.98 23.61 -4.16
N THR A 2 -28.51 23.04 -3.09
CA THR A 2 -27.72 22.53 -1.95
C THR A 2 -26.94 21.30 -2.40
N TYR A 3 -25.63 21.46 -2.55
CA TYR A 3 -24.70 20.40 -2.90
C TYR A 3 -24.78 19.27 -1.84
N GLY A 4 -24.82 18.00 -2.27
CA GLY A 4 -24.92 16.83 -1.38
C GLY A 4 -23.67 16.50 -0.55
N LEU A 5 -22.71 17.44 -0.49
CA LEU A 5 -21.54 17.45 0.39
C LEU A 5 -21.56 18.78 1.13
N ASP A 6 -21.52 18.73 2.46
CA ASP A 6 -21.39 19.91 3.31
C ASP A 6 -20.10 19.77 4.11
N ALA A 7 -19.18 20.72 3.99
CA ALA A 7 -18.07 20.75 4.93
C ALA A 7 -17.81 22.12 5.52
N HIS A 8 -17.44 22.08 6.79
CA HIS A 8 -17.27 23.26 7.60
C HIS A 8 -16.12 23.03 8.58
N ALA A 9 -15.53 24.15 9.01
CA ALA A 9 -14.58 24.18 10.09
C ALA A 9 -15.31 24.09 11.44
N THR A 10 -14.79 23.28 12.36
CA THR A 10 -15.27 23.27 13.74
C THR A 10 -14.13 22.94 14.72
N THR A 11 -14.35 23.19 16.01
CA THR A 11 -13.44 22.77 17.07
C THR A 11 -13.72 21.32 17.45
N LEU A 12 -12.73 20.62 17.99
CA LEU A 12 -12.91 19.25 18.44
C LEU A 12 -14.00 19.15 19.52
N GLY A 13 -14.08 20.12 20.44
CA GLY A 13 -15.12 20.20 21.46
C GLY A 13 -16.54 20.34 20.88
N LYS A 14 -16.71 21.10 19.78
CA LYS A 14 -18.00 21.21 19.08
C LYS A 14 -18.34 19.96 18.27
N LEU A 15 -17.33 19.33 17.63
CA LEU A 15 -17.54 18.10 16.86
C LEU A 15 -17.96 16.95 17.78
N LEU A 16 -17.16 16.67 18.80
CA LEU A 16 -17.41 15.62 19.79
C LEU A 16 -18.43 16.07 20.85
N GLY A 17 -18.98 17.28 20.77
CA GLY A 17 -20.03 17.75 21.68
C GLY A 17 -21.43 17.24 21.31
N PRO A 18 -22.43 17.41 22.22
CA PRO A 18 -23.83 17.16 21.89
C PRO A 18 -24.31 18.05 20.73
N PRO A 19 -25.19 17.54 19.84
CA PRO A 19 -25.92 16.27 19.90
C PRO A 19 -25.28 15.12 19.09
N HIS A 20 -23.98 15.16 18.78
CA HIS A 20 -23.38 14.23 17.82
C HIS A 20 -22.98 12.88 18.44
N LEU A 21 -23.21 11.80 17.70
CA LEU A 21 -22.74 10.43 17.95
C LEU A 21 -21.98 9.95 16.71
N PHE A 22 -20.90 9.21 16.94
CA PHE A 22 -20.00 8.72 15.91
C PHE A 22 -19.84 7.21 16.03
N ASP A 23 -20.11 6.50 14.96
CA ASP A 23 -19.90 5.06 14.85
C ASP A 23 -18.81 4.81 13.80
N VAL A 24 -17.79 4.02 14.14
CA VAL A 24 -16.82 3.51 13.19
C VAL A 24 -17.49 2.36 12.43
N PRO A 25 -17.73 2.49 11.10
CA PRO A 25 -18.42 1.47 10.34
C PRO A 25 -17.71 0.14 10.36
N ALA A 26 -18.50 -0.93 10.21
CA ALA A 26 -18.03 -2.31 10.14
C ALA A 26 -16.92 -2.55 9.12
N PHE A 27 -16.89 -1.72 8.08
CA PHE A 27 -15.96 -1.82 6.97
C PHE A 27 -14.65 -1.06 7.12
N GLN A 28 -14.58 -0.10 8.04
CA GLN A 28 -13.35 0.61 8.31
C GLN A 28 -12.35 -0.32 8.98
N ARG A 29 -11.04 -0.15 8.74
CA ARG A 29 -10.01 -0.97 9.40
C ARG A 29 -10.05 -0.82 10.93
N ALA A 30 -9.57 -1.84 11.65
CA ALA A 30 -9.39 -1.77 13.10
C ALA A 30 -8.40 -0.65 13.51
N TYR A 31 -8.38 -0.30 14.80
CA TYR A 31 -7.40 0.68 15.31
C TYR A 31 -5.97 0.16 15.09
N SER A 32 -5.11 0.99 14.52
CA SER A 32 -3.78 0.59 14.01
C SER A 32 -2.67 1.60 14.28
N TRP A 33 -2.95 2.70 15.01
CA TRP A 33 -1.92 3.64 15.43
C TRP A 33 -1.09 3.00 16.55
N THR A 34 0.22 3.12 16.43
CA THR A 34 1.21 2.70 17.41
C THR A 34 1.55 3.84 18.37
N THR A 35 2.38 3.53 19.36
CA THR A 35 2.92 4.52 20.29
C THR A 35 3.81 5.55 19.59
N GLU A 36 4.35 5.29 18.40
CA GLU A 36 5.12 6.28 17.66
C GLU A 36 4.20 7.42 17.16
N GLU A 37 3.10 7.08 16.48
CA GLU A 37 2.16 8.08 15.96
C GLU A 37 1.42 8.83 17.09
N ALA A 38 1.07 8.13 18.17
CA ALA A 38 0.44 8.74 19.33
C ALA A 38 1.41 9.65 20.10
N GLY A 39 2.67 9.21 20.28
CA GLY A 39 3.74 10.01 20.89
C GLY A 39 3.96 11.32 20.15
N GLN A 40 4.07 11.24 18.83
CA GLN A 40 4.17 12.44 17.99
C GLN A 40 2.97 13.38 18.20
N LEU A 41 1.74 12.85 18.16
CA LEU A 41 0.53 13.66 18.37
C LEU A 41 0.56 14.44 19.69
N ILE A 42 0.94 13.81 20.80
CA ILE A 42 0.96 14.50 22.09
C ILE A 42 2.08 15.55 22.15
N GLU A 43 3.26 15.25 21.61
CA GLU A 43 4.37 16.21 21.51
C GLU A 43 3.95 17.47 20.74
N ASP A 44 3.25 17.32 19.62
CA ASP A 44 2.81 18.47 18.83
C ASP A 44 1.75 19.31 19.54
N LEU A 45 0.84 18.66 20.30
CA LEU A 45 -0.17 19.37 21.08
C LEU A 45 0.46 20.16 22.23
N LEU A 46 1.45 19.58 22.90
CA LEU A 46 2.20 20.25 23.97
C LEU A 46 3.05 21.42 23.43
N LEU A 47 3.69 21.22 22.28
CA LEU A 47 4.44 22.27 21.59
C LEU A 47 3.52 23.40 21.15
N ALA A 48 2.35 23.10 20.57
CA ALA A 48 1.37 24.10 20.15
C ALA A 48 0.70 24.83 21.33
N LEU A 49 0.61 24.17 22.50
CA LEU A 49 0.17 24.77 23.76
C LEU A 49 1.16 25.83 24.29
N GLY A 50 2.43 25.76 23.87
CA GLY A 50 3.51 26.61 24.38
C GLY A 50 4.10 26.11 25.70
N GLU A 51 4.10 24.81 25.93
CA GLU A 51 4.69 24.23 27.14
C GLU A 51 6.22 24.43 27.14
N GLY A 52 6.74 25.18 28.12
CA GLY A 52 8.17 25.50 28.23
C GLY A 52 8.53 26.97 27.98
N ASP A 53 7.59 27.79 27.48
CA ASP A 53 7.78 29.22 27.27
C ASP A 53 6.57 30.02 27.79
N ALA A 54 6.76 30.72 28.91
CA ALA A 54 5.72 31.52 29.55
C ALA A 54 5.28 32.76 28.71
N GLN A 55 6.01 33.09 27.65
CA GLN A 55 5.69 34.16 26.71
C GLN A 55 5.12 33.64 25.38
N ALA A 56 5.12 32.31 25.15
CA ALA A 56 4.53 31.72 23.97
C ALA A 56 3.01 31.83 24.01
N SER A 57 2.45 32.41 22.97
CA SER A 57 1.02 32.43 22.79
C SER A 57 0.50 31.09 22.30
N THR A 58 -0.58 30.61 22.91
CA THR A 58 -1.28 29.40 22.49
C THR A 58 -1.78 29.53 21.04
N SER A 59 -1.11 28.84 20.10
CA SER A 59 -1.52 28.82 18.70
C SER A 59 -2.47 27.65 18.45
N GLY A 60 -3.60 27.89 17.80
CA GLY A 60 -4.56 26.81 17.49
C GLY A 60 -3.91 25.67 16.70
N TYR A 61 -4.37 24.44 16.94
CA TYR A 61 -3.86 23.25 16.28
C TYR A 61 -4.84 22.73 15.24
N PHE A 62 -4.37 22.35 14.05
CA PHE A 62 -5.21 21.73 13.02
C PHE A 62 -5.01 20.22 13.00
N LEU A 63 -6.07 19.47 13.23
CA LEU A 63 -6.06 18.00 13.34
C LEU A 63 -6.30 17.28 12.00
N GLY A 64 -6.47 18.02 10.91
CA GLY A 64 -6.78 17.48 9.58
C GLY A 64 -8.27 17.39 9.27
N PRO A 65 -8.64 16.90 8.06
CA PRO A 65 -10.02 16.66 7.67
C PRO A 65 -10.59 15.39 8.30
N ILE A 66 -11.91 15.34 8.50
CA ILE A 66 -12.68 14.19 8.96
C ILE A 66 -13.83 14.03 7.98
N LEU A 67 -14.00 12.84 7.40
CA LEU A 67 -15.11 12.54 6.50
C LEU A 67 -16.15 11.70 7.24
N LEU A 68 -17.39 12.17 7.22
CA LEU A 68 -18.53 11.58 7.88
C LEU A 68 -19.63 11.28 6.88
N LEU A 69 -20.33 10.17 7.10
CA LEU A 69 -21.59 9.86 6.45
C LEU A 69 -22.73 10.16 7.44
N ASP A 70 -23.61 11.07 7.08
CA ASP A 70 -24.80 11.44 7.87
C ASP A 70 -25.91 10.40 7.65
N GLY A 71 -26.09 9.51 8.63
CA GLY A 71 -27.13 8.49 8.64
C GLY A 71 -28.45 8.96 9.28
N SER A 72 -28.56 10.25 9.63
CA SER A 72 -29.73 10.79 10.31
C SER A 72 -30.95 10.79 9.38
N SER A 73 -32.06 10.18 9.81
CA SER A 73 -33.32 10.22 9.06
C SER A 73 -33.77 11.67 8.87
N PRO A 74 -34.21 12.08 7.66
CA PRO A 74 -34.72 13.43 7.41
C PRO A 74 -35.94 13.82 8.28
N ASN A 75 -36.58 12.85 8.94
CA ASN A 75 -37.70 13.04 9.87
C ASN A 75 -37.30 13.00 11.36
N ALA A 76 -36.01 12.99 11.70
CA ALA A 76 -35.57 13.10 13.09
C ALA A 76 -36.05 14.45 13.66
N GLN A 77 -36.83 14.40 14.76
CA GLN A 77 -37.35 15.60 15.42
C GLN A 77 -36.20 16.58 15.74
N ALA A 78 -36.47 17.88 15.54
CA ALA A 78 -35.54 18.95 15.90
C ALA A 78 -35.16 18.85 17.39
N GLY A 79 -33.98 18.33 17.68
CA GLY A 79 -33.50 18.06 19.05
C GLY A 79 -32.95 16.65 19.29
N GLY A 80 -33.13 15.70 18.37
CA GLY A 80 -32.57 14.34 18.49
C GLY A 80 -31.06 14.24 18.27
N ALA A 81 -30.43 13.20 18.84
CA ALA A 81 -29.02 12.87 18.60
C ALA A 81 -28.77 12.61 17.10
N ARG A 82 -27.71 13.21 16.54
CA ARG A 82 -27.29 13.01 15.14
C ARG A 82 -26.22 11.93 15.08
N SER A 83 -26.47 10.87 14.31
CA SER A 83 -25.53 9.75 14.16
C SER A 83 -24.72 9.92 12.87
N PHE A 84 -23.41 9.87 13.01
CA PHE A 84 -22.47 9.92 11.90
C PHE A 84 -21.64 8.65 11.84
N GLN A 85 -21.45 8.13 10.64
CA GLN A 85 -20.49 7.07 10.37
C GLN A 85 -19.16 7.69 9.95
N ILE A 86 -18.05 7.31 10.58
CA ILE A 86 -16.73 7.86 10.26
C ILE A 86 -16.14 7.13 9.04
N ILE A 87 -15.95 7.84 7.92
CA ILE A 87 -15.36 7.31 6.69
C ILE A 87 -13.85 7.62 6.62
N ASP A 88 -13.42 8.80 7.10
CA ASP A 88 -12.01 9.16 7.26
C ASP A 88 -11.78 9.89 8.59
N GLY A 89 -10.59 9.70 9.16
CA GLY A 89 -10.20 10.30 10.44
C GLY A 89 -10.51 9.42 11.66
N GLN A 90 -10.92 8.17 11.45
CA GLN A 90 -11.27 7.24 12.54
C GLN A 90 -10.14 7.03 13.56
N GLN A 91 -8.90 6.80 13.10
CA GLN A 91 -7.74 6.59 13.97
C GLN A 91 -7.45 7.84 14.81
N ARG A 92 -7.49 9.01 14.17
CA ARG A 92 -7.28 10.32 14.82
C ARG A 92 -8.33 10.58 15.89
N LEU A 93 -9.62 10.41 15.56
CA LEU A 93 -10.71 10.60 16.53
C LEU A 93 -10.64 9.61 17.70
N ALA A 94 -10.30 8.35 17.44
CA ALA A 94 -10.10 7.36 18.50
C ALA A 94 -8.96 7.77 19.43
N THR A 95 -7.78 8.11 18.89
CA THR A 95 -6.63 8.54 19.70
C THR A 95 -6.92 9.82 20.50
N LEU A 96 -7.59 10.81 19.91
CA LEU A 96 -7.98 12.05 20.61
C LEU A 96 -8.99 11.77 21.73
N THR A 97 -9.88 10.78 21.53
CA THR A 97 -10.81 10.33 22.57
C THR A 97 -10.06 9.66 23.71
N VAL A 98 -9.06 8.82 23.42
CA VAL A 98 -8.17 8.22 24.43
C VAL A 98 -7.46 9.32 25.24
N LEU A 99 -6.87 10.31 24.57
CA LEU A 99 -6.23 11.46 25.22
C LEU A 99 -7.20 12.24 26.13
N ALA A 100 -8.42 12.51 25.66
CA ALA A 100 -9.44 13.19 26.47
C ALA A 100 -9.81 12.37 27.72
N CYS A 101 -9.89 11.05 27.63
CA CYS A 101 -10.17 10.18 28.77
C CYS A 101 -9.02 10.19 29.79
N VAL A 102 -7.76 10.14 29.32
CA VAL A 102 -6.57 10.23 30.18
C VAL A 102 -6.52 11.57 30.92
N LEU A 103 -6.74 12.68 30.21
CA LEU A 103 -6.79 14.02 30.82
C LEU A 103 -7.89 14.13 31.88
N ARG A 104 -9.09 13.63 31.57
CA ARG A 104 -10.21 13.59 32.52
C ARG A 104 -9.84 12.83 33.79
N ASP A 105 -9.24 11.66 33.66
CA ASP A 105 -8.96 10.80 34.81
C ASP A 105 -7.79 11.33 35.65
N LEU A 106 -6.73 11.86 35.03
CA LEU A 106 -5.61 12.51 35.73
C LEU A 106 -6.07 13.76 36.50
N VAL A 107 -6.90 14.61 35.90
CA VAL A 107 -7.40 15.82 36.59
C VAL A 107 -8.39 15.45 37.72
N ARG A 108 -9.16 14.37 37.56
CA ARG A 108 -10.02 13.83 38.63
C ARG A 108 -9.27 13.20 39.78
N ARG A 109 -8.14 12.54 39.52
CA ARG A 109 -7.24 12.02 40.55
C ARG A 109 -6.82 13.13 41.52
N ASP A 110 -6.62 14.33 40.98
CA ASP A 110 -6.21 15.52 41.75
C ASP A 110 -7.42 16.28 42.37
N GLY A 111 -8.64 15.74 42.26
CA GLY A 111 -9.85 16.30 42.89
C GLY A 111 -10.61 17.34 42.06
N HIS A 112 -10.25 17.53 40.78
CA HIS A 112 -10.88 18.49 39.88
C HIS A 112 -11.80 17.80 38.84
N ALA A 113 -12.63 18.58 38.14
CA ALA A 113 -13.54 18.07 37.11
C ALA A 113 -13.35 18.83 35.80
N LEU A 114 -13.58 18.15 34.66
CA LEU A 114 -13.53 18.71 33.31
C LEU A 114 -14.87 18.45 32.58
N PRO A 115 -15.95 19.20 32.89
CA PRO A 115 -17.28 18.99 32.31
C PRO A 115 -17.32 19.07 30.79
N GLU A 116 -16.43 19.85 30.19
CA GLU A 116 -16.25 19.95 28.74
C GLU A 116 -15.74 18.65 28.11
N LEU A 117 -14.74 17.98 28.71
CA LEU A 117 -14.25 16.68 28.22
C LEU A 117 -15.25 15.57 28.51
N ASP A 118 -15.94 15.62 29.66
CA ASP A 118 -17.05 14.70 29.94
C ASP A 118 -18.10 14.77 28.84
N ARG A 119 -18.50 15.98 28.43
CA ARG A 119 -19.42 16.17 27.30
C ARG A 119 -18.86 15.66 25.97
N MET A 120 -17.55 15.67 25.74
CA MET A 120 -16.91 15.11 24.54
C MET A 120 -16.88 13.57 24.53
N ILE A 121 -16.71 12.95 25.69
CA ILE A 121 -16.58 11.50 25.83
C ILE A 121 -17.96 10.83 25.84
N GLY A 122 -18.89 11.36 26.63
CA GLY A 122 -20.24 10.82 26.78
C GLY A 122 -21.02 11.48 27.92
N GLY A 123 -22.34 11.62 27.75
CA GLY A 123 -23.18 12.25 28.78
C GLY A 123 -24.57 12.61 28.28
N GLY A 124 -25.59 12.00 28.87
CA GLY A 124 -26.95 12.54 28.86
C GLY A 124 -27.07 13.60 29.95
N SER A 125 -27.61 14.77 29.64
CA SER A 125 -27.87 15.83 30.61
C SER A 125 -29.15 15.60 31.43
N GLU A 126 -29.64 14.37 31.51
CA GLU A 126 -30.88 14.05 32.22
C GLU A 126 -30.67 12.82 33.10
N ALA A 127 -30.95 12.98 34.38
CA ALA A 127 -30.86 11.93 35.37
C ALA A 127 -31.67 10.70 34.92
N GLY A 128 -30.97 9.60 34.62
CA GLY A 128 -31.57 8.28 34.35
C GLY A 128 -31.39 7.71 32.94
N ALA A 129 -30.84 8.44 31.97
CA ALA A 129 -30.53 7.87 30.65
C ALA A 129 -29.16 7.14 30.66
N PRO A 130 -29.04 5.94 30.06
CA PRO A 130 -27.75 5.25 29.94
C PRO A 130 -26.76 6.13 29.18
N THR A 131 -25.60 6.37 29.77
CA THR A 131 -24.53 7.21 29.22
C THR A 131 -23.93 6.53 27.99
N ARG A 132 -24.50 6.79 26.80
CA ARG A 132 -23.91 6.32 25.54
C ARG A 132 -22.65 7.13 25.26
N CYS A 133 -21.51 6.45 25.12
CA CYS A 133 -20.26 7.06 24.69
C CYS A 133 -20.39 7.57 23.26
N ARG A 134 -19.80 8.72 22.96
CA ARG A 134 -20.01 9.39 21.67
C ARG A 134 -19.29 8.76 20.52
N LEU A 135 -18.13 8.18 20.76
CA LEU A 135 -17.41 7.38 19.77
C LEU A 135 -17.62 5.90 20.08
N GLN A 136 -18.13 5.17 19.10
CA GLN A 136 -18.24 3.71 19.12
C GLN A 136 -17.27 3.14 18.08
N MET A 137 -16.39 2.25 18.53
CA MET A 137 -15.49 1.44 17.71
C MET A 137 -16.24 0.23 17.12
N ARG A 138 -15.63 -0.43 16.13
CA ARG A 138 -16.08 -1.71 15.60
C ARG A 138 -15.54 -2.90 16.42
N GLY A 139 -16.22 -4.05 16.29
CA GLY A 139 -15.69 -5.35 16.69
C GLY A 139 -15.35 -5.47 18.18
N SER A 140 -14.31 -6.26 18.49
CA SER A 140 -13.85 -6.50 19.86
C SER A 140 -13.34 -5.23 20.56
N ALA A 141 -12.71 -4.32 19.79
CA ALA A 141 -12.14 -3.06 20.29
C ALA A 141 -13.17 -2.16 20.99
N GLN A 142 -14.47 -2.29 20.69
CA GLN A 142 -15.51 -1.50 21.36
C GLN A 142 -15.61 -1.82 22.86
N HIS A 143 -15.43 -3.08 23.26
CA HIS A 143 -15.45 -3.44 24.67
C HIS A 143 -14.30 -2.76 25.41
N THR A 144 -13.07 -2.94 24.90
CA THR A 144 -11.86 -2.32 25.45
C THR A 144 -11.95 -0.79 25.50
N MET A 145 -12.44 -0.15 24.43
CA MET A 145 -12.67 1.30 24.39
C MET A 145 -13.67 1.76 25.45
N ALA A 146 -14.78 1.04 25.62
CA ALA A 146 -15.80 1.41 26.60
C ALA A 146 -15.33 1.21 28.05
N THR A 147 -14.73 0.06 28.36
CA THR A 147 -14.45 -0.37 29.75
C THR A 147 -13.09 0.08 30.27
N CYS A 148 -12.06 0.11 29.41
CA CYS A 148 -10.68 0.37 29.82
C CYS A 148 -10.21 1.80 29.50
N ILE A 149 -11.01 2.57 28.75
CA ILE A 149 -10.67 3.93 28.32
C ILE A 149 -11.80 4.91 28.66
N GLN A 150 -13.00 4.74 28.10
CA GLN A 150 -14.08 5.74 28.21
C GLN A 150 -14.76 5.78 29.58
N ALA A 151 -14.78 4.66 30.32
CA ALA A 151 -15.35 4.62 31.67
C ALA A 151 -14.57 5.55 32.63
N PRO A 152 -15.24 6.33 33.50
CA PRO A 152 -14.60 7.19 34.49
C PRO A 152 -13.52 6.48 35.33
N GLY A 153 -12.30 7.01 35.33
CA GLY A 153 -11.16 6.46 36.08
C GLY A 153 -10.49 5.25 35.45
N ALA A 154 -11.03 4.69 34.37
CA ALA A 154 -10.53 3.44 33.79
C ALA A 154 -9.12 3.55 33.20
N THR A 155 -8.71 4.74 32.77
CA THR A 155 -7.38 4.91 32.17
C THR A 155 -6.23 4.77 33.17
N LEU A 156 -6.51 4.93 34.46
CA LEU A 156 -5.52 4.79 35.54
C LEU A 156 -5.52 3.38 36.18
N VAL A 157 -6.35 2.48 35.68
CA VAL A 157 -6.45 1.10 36.17
C VAL A 157 -5.70 0.16 35.23
N GLU A 158 -4.94 -0.76 35.80
CA GLU A 158 -4.27 -1.81 35.04
C GLU A 158 -5.31 -2.69 34.31
N ALA A 159 -5.17 -2.81 33.00
CA ALA A 159 -6.07 -3.58 32.16
C ALA A 159 -5.51 -5.00 31.96
N ALA A 160 -6.39 -6.00 31.96
CA ALA A 160 -6.00 -7.36 31.59
C ALA A 160 -5.49 -7.41 30.14
N ARG A 161 -4.36 -8.07 29.92
CA ARG A 161 -3.69 -8.15 28.61
C ARG A 161 -3.75 -9.52 27.95
N GLU A 162 -4.52 -10.44 28.50
CA GLU A 162 -4.66 -11.79 27.97
C GLU A 162 -5.61 -11.81 26.78
N ASN A 163 -5.24 -12.51 25.70
CA ASN A 163 -6.07 -12.75 24.51
C ASN A 163 -6.58 -11.48 23.79
N LEU A 164 -5.83 -10.38 23.86
CA LEU A 164 -6.16 -9.16 23.12
C LEU A 164 -5.90 -9.33 21.62
N SER A 165 -6.79 -8.79 20.80
CA SER A 165 -6.47 -8.51 19.39
C SER A 165 -5.38 -7.44 19.29
N GLU A 166 -4.71 -7.38 18.13
CA GLU A 166 -3.69 -6.35 17.86
C GLU A 166 -4.24 -4.94 18.08
N SER A 167 -5.47 -4.68 17.66
CA SER A 167 -6.15 -3.39 17.82
C SER A 167 -6.35 -2.99 19.27
N GLU A 168 -6.75 -3.95 20.12
CA GLU A 168 -6.94 -3.72 21.56
C GLU A 168 -5.61 -3.50 22.27
N ALA A 169 -4.58 -4.27 21.90
CA ALA A 169 -3.23 -4.08 22.43
C ALA A 169 -2.67 -2.68 22.10
N LEU A 170 -2.89 -2.21 20.86
CA LEU A 170 -2.48 -0.87 20.43
C LEU A 170 -3.23 0.24 21.18
N LEU A 171 -4.56 0.12 21.34
CA LEU A 171 -5.37 1.07 22.11
C LEU A 171 -4.86 1.22 23.56
N LEU A 172 -4.57 0.10 24.23
CA LEU A 172 -4.03 0.11 25.59
C LEU A 172 -2.61 0.66 25.64
N ALA A 173 -1.75 0.31 24.68
CA ALA A 173 -0.40 0.86 24.60
C ALA A 173 -0.39 2.38 24.42
N VAL A 174 -1.25 2.91 23.55
CA VAL A 174 -1.41 4.37 23.34
C VAL A 174 -1.95 5.05 24.59
N ARG A 175 -2.95 4.44 25.26
CA ARG A 175 -3.46 4.92 26.55
C ARG A 175 -2.33 5.02 27.58
N ASP A 176 -1.55 3.96 27.74
CA ASP A 176 -0.48 3.90 28.73
C ASP A 176 0.61 4.94 28.45
N GLN A 177 0.97 5.12 27.18
CA GLN A 177 1.90 6.16 26.77
C GLN A 177 1.41 7.56 27.12
N PHE A 178 0.12 7.87 26.91
CA PHE A 178 -0.43 9.17 27.31
C PHE A 178 -0.45 9.34 28.82
N VAL A 179 -0.76 8.28 29.59
CA VAL A 179 -0.66 8.33 31.05
C VAL A 179 0.78 8.62 31.45
N GLU A 180 1.76 7.90 30.91
CA GLU A 180 3.18 8.10 31.19
C GLU A 180 3.65 9.51 30.83
N ALA A 181 3.27 10.02 29.65
CA ALA A 181 3.66 11.35 29.18
C ALA A 181 3.04 12.52 29.96
N LEU A 182 1.94 12.29 30.68
CA LEU A 182 1.16 13.34 31.36
C LEU A 182 1.09 13.19 32.89
N ALA A 183 1.42 12.03 33.45
CA ALA A 183 1.25 11.72 34.87
C ALA A 183 2.01 12.66 35.81
N ASP A 184 3.20 13.11 35.39
CA ASP A 184 4.11 13.97 36.15
C ASP A 184 3.83 15.47 35.99
N ARG A 185 2.84 15.84 35.17
CA ARG A 185 2.48 17.26 34.94
C ARG A 185 1.54 17.77 36.03
N ASP A 186 1.67 19.05 36.36
CA ASP A 186 0.77 19.68 37.32
C ASP A 186 -0.67 19.78 36.78
N THR A 187 -1.64 19.83 37.71
CA THR A 187 -3.06 19.89 37.36
C THR A 187 -3.39 21.11 36.50
N ALA A 188 -2.69 22.24 36.70
CA ALA A 188 -2.90 23.45 35.92
C ALA A 188 -2.54 23.26 34.43
N THR A 189 -1.45 22.57 34.15
CA THR A 189 -0.99 22.22 32.81
C THR A 189 -1.95 21.23 32.14
N LEU A 190 -2.39 20.22 32.88
CA LEU A 190 -3.39 19.26 32.38
C LEU A 190 -4.72 19.95 32.02
N MET A 191 -5.20 20.88 32.85
CA MET A 191 -6.40 21.68 32.58
C MET A 191 -6.21 22.61 31.38
N ARG A 192 -5.02 23.22 31.21
CA ARG A 192 -4.69 24.03 30.03
C ARG A 192 -4.70 23.18 28.75
N LEU A 193 -4.12 21.99 28.78
CA LEU A 193 -4.13 21.06 27.64
C LEU A 193 -5.55 20.58 27.32
N ALA A 194 -6.37 20.31 28.34
CA ALA A 194 -7.77 19.96 28.17
C ALA A 194 -8.58 21.09 27.48
N ALA A 195 -8.41 22.33 27.94
CA ALA A 195 -9.03 23.50 27.30
C ALA A 195 -8.53 23.69 25.86
N PHE A 196 -7.22 23.51 25.63
CA PHE A 196 -6.62 23.58 24.30
C PHE A 196 -7.19 22.52 23.35
N LEU A 197 -7.34 21.29 23.82
CA LEU A 197 -7.93 20.18 23.08
C LEU A 197 -9.40 20.47 22.71
N HIS A 198 -10.16 21.09 23.62
CA HIS A 198 -11.57 21.40 23.41
C HIS A 198 -11.79 22.62 22.48
N ASP A 199 -11.07 23.72 22.72
CA ASP A 199 -11.35 25.04 22.11
C ASP A 199 -10.40 25.44 20.97
N ALA A 200 -9.15 25.00 21.02
CA ALA A 200 -8.10 25.47 20.11
C ALA A 200 -7.67 24.43 19.07
N CYS A 201 -8.05 23.16 19.25
CA CYS A 201 -7.89 22.12 18.25
C CYS A 201 -9.07 22.12 17.26
N SER A 202 -8.78 22.26 15.97
CA SER A 202 -9.78 22.40 14.92
C SER A 202 -9.65 21.35 13.82
N VAL A 203 -10.79 21.03 13.21
CA VAL A 203 -10.94 20.01 12.16
C VAL A 203 -11.75 20.59 11.00
N VAL A 204 -11.60 20.02 9.81
CA VAL A 204 -12.54 20.24 8.69
C VAL A 204 -13.43 19.01 8.61
N VAL A 205 -14.73 19.19 8.83
CA VAL A 205 -15.69 18.08 8.85
C VAL A 205 -16.42 18.07 7.54
N ILE A 206 -16.16 17.05 6.71
CA ILE A 206 -16.84 16.79 5.46
C ILE A 206 -17.96 15.81 5.73
N THR A 207 -19.20 16.21 5.48
CA THR A 207 -20.38 15.37 5.63
C THR A 207 -20.96 15.05 4.27
N SER A 208 -21.26 13.78 4.05
CA SER A 208 -22.04 13.33 2.89
C SER A 208 -23.26 12.57 3.35
N ARG A 209 -24.33 12.59 2.56
CA ARG A 209 -25.50 11.72 2.74
C ARG A 209 -25.52 10.54 1.76
N ASP A 210 -24.47 10.44 0.95
CA ASP A 210 -24.35 9.53 -0.19
C ASP A 210 -23.06 8.73 -0.02
N VAL A 211 -23.21 7.40 0.15
CA VAL A 211 -22.12 6.47 0.44
C VAL A 211 -21.09 6.48 -0.69
N ASP A 212 -21.53 6.39 -1.95
CA ASP A 212 -20.64 6.35 -3.11
C ASP A 212 -19.84 7.65 -3.23
N ARG A 213 -20.48 8.78 -2.90
CA ARG A 213 -19.82 10.08 -2.90
C ARG A 213 -18.83 10.23 -1.76
N ALA A 214 -19.15 9.72 -0.57
CA ALA A 214 -18.22 9.65 0.54
C ALA A 214 -17.00 8.80 0.15
N HIS A 215 -17.20 7.64 -0.47
CA HIS A 215 -16.11 6.79 -0.95
C HIS A 215 -15.24 7.46 -2.03
N ARG A 216 -15.83 8.19 -2.98
CA ARG A 216 -15.06 8.98 -3.96
C ARG A 216 -14.25 10.10 -3.29
N THR A 217 -14.86 10.81 -2.34
CA THR A 217 -14.19 11.86 -1.54
C THR A 217 -13.05 11.28 -0.71
N PHE A 218 -13.27 10.11 -0.13
CA PHE A 218 -12.29 9.33 0.61
C PHE A 218 -11.09 8.93 -0.26
N ALA A 219 -11.35 8.39 -1.46
CA ALA A 219 -10.29 8.03 -2.41
C ALA A 219 -9.48 9.27 -2.82
N ALA A 220 -10.14 10.40 -3.07
CA ALA A 220 -9.46 11.64 -3.40
C ALA A 220 -8.59 12.20 -2.26
N LEU A 221 -8.99 12.00 -1.00
CA LEU A 221 -8.21 12.38 0.19
C LEU A 221 -6.95 11.51 0.37
N ASN A 222 -7.02 10.21 0.06
CA ASN A 222 -5.93 9.27 0.34
C ASN A 222 -4.98 9.01 -0.84
N ASN A 223 -5.44 9.07 -2.09
CA ASN A 223 -4.66 8.59 -3.25
C ASN A 223 -3.82 9.67 -3.97
N ARG A 224 -3.67 10.89 -3.45
CA ARG A 224 -3.21 12.01 -4.29
C ARG A 224 -2.02 12.82 -3.77
N GLY A 225 -1.28 12.28 -2.80
CA GLY A 225 -0.01 12.84 -2.34
C GLY A 225 1.09 11.80 -2.26
N ARG A 226 2.17 11.96 -3.03
CA ARG A 226 3.42 11.23 -2.76
C ARG A 226 3.99 11.78 -1.44
N PRO A 227 4.26 10.95 -0.41
CA PRO A 227 4.81 11.41 0.85
C PRO A 227 6.12 12.20 0.63
N LEU A 228 6.42 13.13 1.54
CA LEU A 228 7.62 13.96 1.46
C LEU A 228 8.89 13.15 1.73
N GLU A 229 10.01 13.59 1.18
CA GLU A 229 11.33 13.07 1.58
C GLU A 229 11.79 13.76 2.87
N ARG A 230 12.58 13.07 3.71
CA ARG A 230 13.06 13.59 5.01
C ARG A 230 13.80 14.94 4.89
N CYS A 231 14.36 15.27 3.74
CA CYS A 231 15.04 16.54 3.49
C CYS A 231 14.10 17.74 3.31
N ASP A 232 12.83 17.52 2.96
CA ASP A 232 11.82 18.57 2.77
C ASP A 232 11.31 19.14 4.12
N ILE A 233 11.42 18.35 5.20
CA ILE A 233 10.98 18.70 6.56
C ILE A 233 11.96 19.69 7.21
N ILE A 234 13.27 19.53 6.97
CA ILE A 234 14.35 20.25 7.66
C ILE A 234 14.43 21.74 7.25
N ASN A 235 14.01 22.10 6.03
CA ASN A 235 14.02 23.49 5.58
C ASN A 235 12.89 24.35 6.19
N ALA A 236 11.84 23.72 6.72
CA ALA A 236 10.72 24.40 7.37
C ALA A 236 11.02 24.74 8.84
N GLU A 237 11.91 23.99 9.50
CA GLU A 237 12.34 24.22 10.89
C GLU A 237 13.28 25.43 11.06
N LEU A 238 13.74 26.03 9.95
CA LEU A 238 14.72 27.13 9.95
C LEU A 238 14.09 28.54 9.97
N MET A 239 12.77 28.68 10.15
CA MET A 239 12.08 29.97 10.20
C MET A 239 11.41 30.16 11.56
N ASP A 240 11.82 31.20 12.30
CA ASP A 240 11.47 31.38 13.72
C ASP A 240 10.62 32.64 13.96
N SER A 241 9.74 32.51 14.96
CA SER A 241 8.95 33.49 15.73
C SER A 241 7.64 34.07 15.17
N VAL A 242 6.48 33.65 15.72
CA VAL A 242 5.22 34.44 15.73
C VAL A 242 4.33 34.18 16.97
N THR A 243 3.62 35.25 17.37
CA THR A 243 2.80 35.53 18.57
C THR A 243 1.27 35.39 18.38
N GLY A 244 0.46 35.93 19.31
CA GLY A 244 -0.69 35.24 19.92
C GLY A 244 -2.13 35.63 19.70
N ASP A 245 -2.53 36.08 18.51
CA ASP A 245 -3.89 36.63 18.36
C ASP A 245 -4.59 36.17 17.06
N GLU A 246 -4.60 34.86 16.80
CA GLU A 246 -4.76 34.36 15.40
C GLU A 246 -5.78 33.23 15.14
N LEU A 247 -6.58 32.77 16.12
CA LEU A 247 -7.55 31.66 15.89
C LEU A 247 -8.76 32.09 15.03
N ALA A 248 -9.17 33.36 15.08
CA ALA A 248 -10.27 33.89 14.28
C ALA A 248 -9.91 34.11 12.78
N ARG A 249 -8.66 33.85 12.37
CA ARG A 249 -8.12 34.25 11.05
C ARG A 249 -7.98 33.13 10.02
N LEU A 250 -8.22 31.86 10.38
CA LEU A 250 -8.26 30.74 9.42
C LEU A 250 -9.60 30.76 8.67
N GLN A 251 -9.68 31.51 7.56
CA GLN A 251 -10.79 31.42 6.62
C GLN A 251 -10.71 30.08 5.88
N ARG A 252 -11.78 29.28 6.02
CA ARG A 252 -11.92 27.95 5.45
C ARG A 252 -13.20 27.92 4.63
N ASP A 253 -13.04 28.13 3.33
CA ASP A 253 -14.16 28.27 2.42
C ASP A 253 -14.16 27.13 1.39
N TRP A 254 -15.36 26.63 1.10
CA TRP A 254 -15.59 25.80 -0.07
C TRP A 254 -15.63 26.70 -1.28
N GLU A 255 -14.67 26.50 -2.17
CA GLU A 255 -14.64 27.22 -3.43
C GLU A 255 -14.69 26.21 -4.57
N THR A 256 -15.44 26.54 -5.63
CA THR A 256 -15.26 25.82 -6.89
C THR A 256 -13.87 26.14 -7.42
N LEU A 257 -13.32 25.21 -8.20
CA LEU A 257 -12.02 25.44 -8.83
C LEU A 257 -12.04 26.72 -9.68
N GLY A 258 -13.16 27.01 -10.36
CA GLY A 258 -13.37 28.25 -11.11
C GLY A 258 -13.31 29.51 -10.25
N THR A 259 -13.90 29.50 -9.06
CA THR A 259 -13.82 30.64 -8.12
C THR A 259 -12.40 30.84 -7.60
N ARG A 260 -11.73 29.76 -7.17
CA ARG A 260 -10.40 29.84 -6.56
C ARG A 260 -9.32 30.20 -7.58
N LEU A 261 -9.28 29.51 -8.73
CA LEU A 261 -8.35 29.80 -9.81
C LEU A 261 -8.79 30.99 -10.68
N GLY A 262 -9.95 31.60 -10.42
CA GLY A 262 -10.42 32.79 -11.13
C GLY A 262 -9.82 34.11 -10.61
N PRO A 263 -10.11 35.24 -11.29
CA PRO A 263 -9.76 36.58 -10.80
C PRO A 263 -10.38 36.87 -9.42
N PRO A 264 -9.65 37.58 -8.52
CA PRO A 264 -8.38 38.27 -8.71
C PRO A 264 -7.14 37.46 -8.24
N HIS A 265 -7.20 36.14 -8.14
CA HIS A 265 -6.18 35.32 -7.46
C HIS A 265 -4.98 34.96 -8.37
N LEU A 266 -3.77 35.05 -7.80
CA LEU A 266 -2.50 34.60 -8.38
C LEU A 266 -1.85 33.59 -7.43
N PHE A 267 -1.20 32.57 -7.98
CA PHE A 267 -0.58 31.48 -7.23
C PHE A 267 0.86 31.29 -7.67
N ASP A 268 1.77 31.30 -6.70
CA ASP A 268 3.19 31.05 -6.91
C ASP A 268 3.60 29.79 -6.14
N VAL A 269 4.31 28.87 -6.81
CA VAL A 269 4.94 27.71 -6.16
C VAL A 269 6.27 28.15 -5.52
N PRO A 270 6.40 28.12 -4.18
CA PRO A 270 7.61 28.60 -3.51
C PRO A 270 8.86 27.78 -3.84
N ALA A 271 10.03 28.39 -3.68
CA ALA A 271 11.31 27.75 -3.98
C ALA A 271 11.59 26.49 -3.13
N PHE A 272 11.05 26.44 -1.89
CA PHE A 272 11.23 25.31 -0.97
C PHE A 272 10.32 24.10 -1.27
N GLN A 273 9.27 24.27 -2.07
CA GLN A 273 8.41 23.15 -2.47
C GLN A 273 9.15 22.23 -3.44
N ARG A 274 8.90 20.92 -3.45
CA ARG A 274 9.51 19.99 -4.43
C ARG A 274 9.08 20.27 -5.88
N ALA A 275 9.84 19.77 -6.86
CA ALA A 275 9.57 20.00 -8.28
C ALA A 275 8.32 19.22 -8.72
N TYR A 276 7.79 19.47 -9.91
CA TYR A 276 6.67 18.67 -10.41
C TYR A 276 7.11 17.21 -10.56
N SER A 277 6.33 16.27 -10.03
CA SER A 277 6.71 14.86 -9.91
C SER A 277 5.57 13.88 -10.17
N TRP A 278 4.37 14.36 -10.53
CA TRP A 278 3.26 13.49 -10.94
C TRP A 278 3.56 12.89 -12.32
N THR A 279 3.32 11.59 -12.45
CA THR A 279 3.51 10.84 -13.69
C THR A 279 2.19 10.72 -14.45
N THR A 280 2.23 10.03 -15.59
CA THR A 280 1.04 9.70 -16.36
C THR A 280 0.09 8.74 -15.61
N GLU A 281 0.57 8.03 -14.59
CA GLU A 281 -0.31 7.17 -13.78
C GLU A 281 -1.27 8.02 -12.93
N GLU A 282 -0.75 8.97 -12.15
CA GLU A 282 -1.60 9.84 -11.30
C GLU A 282 -2.48 10.78 -12.13
N ALA A 283 -1.96 11.30 -13.24
CA ALA A 283 -2.73 12.13 -14.16
C ALA A 283 -3.85 11.34 -14.85
N GLY A 284 -3.56 10.11 -15.31
CA GLY A 284 -4.55 9.19 -15.88
C GLY A 284 -5.69 8.89 -14.92
N GLN A 285 -5.36 8.58 -13.65
CA GLN A 285 -6.37 8.38 -12.62
C GLN A 285 -7.23 9.63 -12.39
N LEU A 286 -6.61 10.82 -12.35
CA LEU A 286 -7.35 12.09 -12.17
C LEU A 286 -8.40 12.28 -13.25
N ILE A 287 -8.05 12.09 -14.53
CA ILE A 287 -8.98 12.31 -15.63
C ILE A 287 -10.08 11.24 -15.68
N GLU A 288 -9.74 9.97 -15.42
CA GLU A 288 -10.73 8.89 -15.30
C GLU A 288 -11.75 9.17 -14.20
N ASP A 289 -11.29 9.64 -13.03
CA ASP A 289 -12.17 9.98 -11.91
C ASP A 289 -13.12 11.15 -12.26
N LEU A 290 -12.64 12.16 -13.00
CA LEU A 290 -13.46 13.29 -13.45
C LEU A 290 -14.49 12.88 -14.50
N LEU A 291 -14.12 12.02 -15.45
CA LEU A 291 -15.02 11.50 -16.48
C LEU A 291 -16.10 10.59 -15.88
N LEU A 292 -15.72 9.75 -14.91
CA LEU A 292 -16.65 8.92 -14.15
C LEU A 292 -17.63 9.78 -13.36
N ALA A 293 -17.14 10.82 -12.67
CA ALA A 293 -17.99 11.74 -11.91
C ALA A 293 -18.92 12.60 -12.79
N LEU A 294 -18.50 12.87 -14.03
CA LEU A 294 -19.31 13.53 -15.06
C LEU A 294 -20.46 12.63 -15.56
N GLY A 295 -20.42 11.32 -15.31
CA GLY A 295 -21.42 10.35 -15.76
C GLY A 295 -21.24 9.93 -17.22
N GLU A 296 -20.02 9.95 -17.75
CA GLU A 296 -19.75 9.47 -19.11
C GLU A 296 -20.03 7.96 -19.20
N GLY A 297 -21.09 7.55 -19.92
CA GLY A 297 -21.51 6.16 -20.11
C GLY A 297 -22.86 5.78 -19.48
N ASP A 298 -23.49 6.65 -18.70
CA ASP A 298 -24.80 6.42 -18.08
C ASP A 298 -25.71 7.65 -18.22
N ALA A 299 -26.74 7.55 -19.07
CA ALA A 299 -27.66 8.64 -19.39
C ALA A 299 -28.59 9.04 -18.23
N GLN A 300 -28.59 8.29 -17.12
CA GLN A 300 -29.40 8.53 -15.92
C GLN A 300 -28.59 9.03 -14.72
N ALA A 301 -27.26 9.17 -14.84
CA ALA A 301 -26.41 9.64 -13.77
C ALA A 301 -26.65 11.13 -13.46
N SER A 302 -27.04 11.44 -12.22
CA SER A 302 -27.03 12.81 -11.69
C SER A 302 -25.59 13.28 -11.58
N THR A 303 -25.23 14.40 -12.22
CA THR A 303 -23.89 15.03 -12.11
C THR A 303 -23.64 15.42 -10.65
N SER A 304 -22.97 14.56 -9.89
CA SER A 304 -22.52 14.86 -8.54
C SER A 304 -21.21 15.65 -8.62
N GLY A 305 -21.10 16.76 -7.89
CA GLY A 305 -19.85 17.51 -7.81
C GLY A 305 -18.67 16.63 -7.34
N TYR A 306 -17.46 17.00 -7.73
CA TYR A 306 -16.23 16.26 -7.47
C TYR A 306 -15.32 17.00 -6.48
N PHE A 307 -14.81 16.30 -5.47
CA PHE A 307 -13.89 16.90 -4.50
C PHE A 307 -12.43 16.66 -4.89
N LEU A 308 -11.66 17.73 -5.08
CA LEU A 308 -10.26 17.70 -5.51
C LEU A 308 -9.25 17.62 -4.35
N GLY A 309 -9.73 17.61 -3.10
CA GLY A 309 -8.91 17.60 -1.89
C GLY A 309 -8.65 19.01 -1.33
N PRO A 310 -7.98 19.10 -0.16
CA PRO A 310 -7.61 20.38 0.45
C PRO A 310 -6.42 21.02 -0.26
N ILE A 311 -6.32 22.35 -0.21
CA ILE A 311 -5.19 23.13 -0.70
C ILE A 311 -4.80 24.11 0.40
N LEU A 312 -3.52 24.16 0.75
CA LEU A 312 -3.00 25.07 1.74
C LEU A 312 -2.23 26.21 1.07
N LEU A 313 -2.64 27.44 1.37
CA LEU A 313 -2.13 28.66 0.77
C LEU A 313 -1.59 29.59 1.86
N LEU A 314 -0.47 30.24 1.57
CA LEU A 314 0.04 31.37 2.34
C LEU A 314 -0.33 32.68 1.63
N ASP A 315 -1.15 33.50 2.27
CA ASP A 315 -1.57 34.83 1.78
C ASP A 315 -0.46 35.85 2.07
N GLY A 316 0.27 36.24 1.01
CA GLY A 316 1.31 37.27 1.07
C GLY A 316 0.79 38.68 0.78
N SER A 317 -0.52 38.88 0.66
CA SER A 317 -1.11 40.17 0.31
C SER A 317 -0.95 41.16 1.47
N SER A 318 -0.40 42.35 1.20
CA SER A 318 -0.29 43.41 2.20
C SER A 318 -1.68 43.80 2.73
N PRO A 319 -1.87 43.96 4.06
CA PRO A 319 -3.15 44.37 4.63
C PRO A 319 -3.66 45.73 4.13
N ASN A 320 -2.80 46.54 3.49
CA ASN A 320 -3.14 47.83 2.86
C ASN A 320 -3.36 47.75 1.33
N ALA A 321 -3.47 46.56 0.74
CA ALA A 321 -3.81 46.43 -0.67
C ALA A 321 -5.22 46.99 -0.92
N GLN A 322 -5.34 47.97 -1.82
CA GLN A 322 -6.62 48.57 -2.20
C GLN A 322 -7.64 47.50 -2.58
N ALA A 323 -8.89 47.67 -2.12
CA ALA A 323 -10.00 46.79 -2.46
C ALA A 323 -10.18 46.75 -3.99
N GLY A 324 -9.70 45.67 -4.62
CA GLY A 324 -9.72 45.49 -6.07
C GLY A 324 -8.41 44.99 -6.71
N GLY A 325 -7.28 44.97 -5.96
CA GLY A 325 -5.99 44.46 -6.47
C GLY A 325 -5.89 42.92 -6.55
N ALA A 326 -5.00 42.42 -7.42
CA ALA A 326 -4.67 41.00 -7.51
C ALA A 326 -4.13 40.47 -6.17
N ARG A 327 -4.67 39.35 -5.69
CA ARG A 327 -4.24 38.70 -4.44
C ARG A 327 -3.27 37.56 -4.75
N SER A 328 -2.08 37.61 -4.17
CA SER A 328 -1.02 36.61 -4.42
C SER A 328 -0.96 35.60 -3.28
N PHE A 329 -0.97 34.32 -3.65
CA PHE A 329 -0.90 33.20 -2.72
C PHE A 329 0.29 32.32 -3.04
N GLN A 330 1.03 31.93 -2.01
CA GLN A 330 2.05 30.90 -2.13
C GLN A 330 1.43 29.53 -1.84
N ILE A 331 1.66 28.54 -2.70
CA ILE A 331 1.10 27.19 -2.52
C ILE A 331 1.99 26.38 -1.57
N ILE A 332 1.47 26.00 -0.41
CA ILE A 332 2.15 25.16 0.58
C ILE A 332 1.77 23.68 0.40
N ASP A 333 0.49 23.40 0.10
CA ASP A 333 0.01 22.06 -0.23
C ASP A 333 -0.89 22.07 -1.47
N GLY A 334 -0.88 20.96 -2.22
CA GLY A 334 -1.71 20.81 -3.42
C GLY A 334 -1.06 21.32 -4.70
N GLN A 335 0.25 21.65 -4.67
CA GLN A 335 0.97 22.16 -5.84
C GLN A 335 0.92 21.24 -7.07
N GLN A 336 1.11 19.93 -6.88
CA GLN A 336 1.10 18.95 -7.96
C GLN A 336 -0.31 18.89 -8.59
N ARG A 337 -1.34 18.77 -7.75
CA ARG A 337 -2.75 18.76 -8.15
C ARG A 337 -3.13 20.02 -8.93
N LEU A 338 -2.80 21.21 -8.42
CA LEU A 338 -3.11 22.48 -9.09
C LEU A 338 -2.39 22.63 -10.43
N ALA A 339 -1.11 22.21 -10.52
CA ALA A 339 -0.36 22.21 -11.77
C ALA A 339 -1.02 21.29 -12.80
N THR A 340 -1.34 20.04 -12.43
CA THR A 340 -1.99 19.06 -13.32
C THR A 340 -3.38 19.53 -13.77
N LEU A 341 -4.20 20.10 -12.87
CA LEU A 341 -5.51 20.68 -13.23
C LEU A 341 -5.37 21.87 -14.18
N THR A 342 -4.31 22.66 -14.03
CA THR A 342 -3.99 23.75 -14.98
C THR A 342 -3.60 23.19 -16.34
N VAL A 343 -2.82 22.11 -16.40
CA VAL A 343 -2.51 21.41 -17.67
C VAL A 343 -3.80 20.91 -18.33
N LEU A 344 -4.68 20.24 -17.57
CA LEU A 344 -5.97 19.76 -18.07
C LEU A 344 -6.84 20.90 -18.62
N ALA A 345 -6.93 22.03 -17.91
CA ALA A 345 -7.67 23.20 -18.37
C ALA A 345 -7.10 23.77 -19.68
N CYS A 346 -5.77 23.78 -19.84
CA CYS A 346 -5.12 24.23 -21.09
C CYS A 346 -5.40 23.27 -22.26
N VAL A 347 -5.35 21.96 -22.02
CA VAL A 347 -5.67 20.94 -23.04
C VAL A 347 -7.12 21.04 -23.48
N LEU A 348 -8.06 21.18 -22.54
CA LEU A 348 -9.49 21.38 -22.86
C LEU A 348 -9.71 22.66 -23.66
N ARG A 349 -9.09 23.77 -23.26
CA ARG A 349 -9.14 25.05 -23.99
C ARG A 349 -8.68 24.88 -25.43
N ASP A 350 -7.55 24.22 -25.65
CA ASP A 350 -6.95 24.12 -26.98
C ASP A 350 -7.71 23.11 -27.88
N LEU A 351 -8.16 21.98 -27.34
CA LEU A 351 -8.99 21.02 -28.09
C LEU A 351 -10.35 21.63 -28.50
N VAL A 352 -11.02 22.36 -27.61
CA VAL A 352 -12.30 23.01 -27.94
C VAL A 352 -12.11 24.16 -28.93
N ARG A 353 -10.98 24.88 -28.87
CA ARG A 353 -10.62 25.91 -29.86
C ARG A 353 -10.24 25.36 -31.23
N ARG A 354 -9.61 24.19 -31.30
CA ARG A 354 -9.36 23.47 -32.56
C ARG A 354 -10.66 23.29 -33.36
N ASP A 355 -11.76 23.04 -32.65
CA ASP A 355 -13.07 22.81 -33.23
C ASP A 355 -13.88 24.12 -33.43
N GLY A 356 -13.26 25.30 -33.22
CA GLY A 356 -13.86 26.61 -33.49
C GLY A 356 -14.67 27.22 -32.34
N HIS A 357 -14.62 26.64 -31.14
CA HIS A 357 -15.36 27.11 -29.96
C HIS A 357 -14.43 27.82 -28.95
N ALA A 358 -15.00 28.57 -28.01
CA ALA A 358 -14.25 29.27 -26.96
C ALA A 358 -14.74 28.85 -25.56
N LEU A 359 -13.83 28.87 -24.59
CA LEU A 359 -14.09 28.60 -23.17
C LEU A 359 -13.61 29.77 -22.29
N PRO A 360 -14.32 30.91 -22.27
CA PRO A 360 -13.92 32.11 -21.52
C PRO A 360 -13.72 31.88 -20.02
N GLU A 361 -14.42 30.91 -19.44
CA GLU A 361 -14.27 30.46 -18.07
C GLU A 361 -12.89 29.83 -17.81
N LEU A 362 -12.41 28.93 -18.67
CA LEU A 362 -11.07 28.34 -18.54
C LEU A 362 -9.98 29.35 -18.87
N ASP A 363 -10.21 30.24 -19.84
CA ASP A 363 -9.30 31.36 -20.11
C ASP A 363 -9.07 32.18 -18.84
N ARG A 364 -10.16 32.56 -18.16
CA ARG A 364 -10.07 33.29 -16.89
C ARG A 364 -9.38 32.50 -15.78
N MET A 365 -9.44 31.17 -15.75
CA MET A 365 -8.72 30.32 -14.79
C MET A 365 -7.22 30.19 -15.09
N ILE A 366 -6.83 30.19 -16.37
CA ILE A 366 -5.43 30.03 -16.79
C ILE A 366 -4.67 31.36 -16.66
N GLY A 367 -5.28 32.46 -17.11
CA GLY A 367 -4.63 33.78 -17.17
C GLY A 367 -5.61 34.91 -17.51
N GLY A 368 -5.36 36.10 -16.96
CA GLY A 368 -6.20 37.28 -17.22
C GLY A 368 -5.49 38.29 -18.11
N GLY A 369 -6.02 38.50 -19.31
CA GLY A 369 -5.77 39.67 -20.15
C GLY A 369 -7.09 40.12 -20.77
N SER A 370 -7.80 41.03 -20.12
CA SER A 370 -8.99 41.70 -20.66
C SER A 370 -8.91 43.20 -20.40
N GLU A 371 -7.77 43.81 -20.69
CA GLU A 371 -7.65 45.24 -20.93
C GLU A 371 -6.49 45.42 -21.91
N ALA A 372 -6.73 46.12 -23.01
CA ALA A 372 -5.77 46.30 -24.09
C ALA A 372 -4.47 46.89 -23.55
N GLY A 373 -3.38 46.10 -23.56
CA GLY A 373 -2.02 46.57 -23.29
C GLY A 373 -1.34 46.08 -22.01
N ALA A 374 -1.99 45.31 -21.13
CA ALA A 374 -1.32 44.70 -19.97
C ALA A 374 -0.74 43.31 -20.33
N PRO A 375 0.49 42.95 -19.89
CA PRO A 375 1.03 41.61 -20.10
C PRO A 375 0.19 40.56 -19.37
N THR A 376 -0.35 39.60 -20.12
CA THR A 376 -1.15 38.48 -19.60
C THR A 376 -0.31 37.64 -18.63
N ARG A 377 -0.45 37.88 -17.33
CA ARG A 377 0.19 37.03 -16.31
C ARG A 377 -0.64 35.77 -16.12
N CYS A 378 -0.02 34.60 -16.34
CA CYS A 378 -0.64 33.32 -16.02
C CYS A 378 -0.85 33.21 -14.50
N ARG A 379 -1.97 32.62 -14.09
CA ARG A 379 -2.36 32.61 -12.68
C ARG A 379 -1.55 31.66 -11.82
N LEU A 380 -1.12 30.53 -12.36
CA LEU A 380 -0.19 29.63 -11.70
C LEU A 380 1.22 29.87 -12.25
N GLN A 381 2.16 30.16 -11.35
CA GLN A 381 3.58 30.25 -11.62
C GLN A 381 4.30 29.10 -10.92
N MET A 382 5.01 28.29 -11.70
CA MET A 382 5.91 27.24 -11.25
C MET A 382 7.26 27.85 -10.84
N ARG A 383 8.11 27.03 -10.20
CA ARG A 383 9.47 27.41 -9.85
C ARG A 383 10.50 26.97 -10.91
N GLY A 384 11.63 27.66 -10.94
CA GLY A 384 12.82 27.23 -11.67
C GLY A 384 12.60 27.08 -13.18
N SER A 385 13.25 26.09 -13.77
CA SER A 385 13.22 25.86 -15.22
C SER A 385 11.84 25.42 -15.73
N ALA A 386 11.07 24.70 -14.91
CA ALA A 386 9.71 24.24 -15.23
C ALA A 386 8.72 25.38 -15.54
N GLN A 387 8.97 26.60 -15.04
CA GLN A 387 8.13 27.76 -15.37
C GLN A 387 8.17 28.10 -16.86
N HIS A 388 9.32 27.95 -17.51
CA HIS A 388 9.43 28.22 -18.94
C HIS A 388 8.55 27.25 -19.73
N THR A 389 8.71 25.94 -19.49
CA THR A 389 7.89 24.89 -20.14
C THR A 389 6.40 25.06 -19.83
N MET A 390 6.02 25.37 -18.59
CA MET A 390 4.63 25.62 -18.22
C MET A 390 4.05 26.81 -19.00
N ALA A 391 4.78 27.91 -19.12
CA ALA A 391 4.31 29.10 -19.84
C ALA A 391 4.22 28.88 -21.36
N THR A 392 5.24 28.28 -21.96
CA THR A 392 5.39 28.23 -23.43
C THR A 392 4.77 27.01 -24.08
N CYS A 393 4.82 25.84 -23.44
CA CYS A 393 4.35 24.57 -24.00
C CYS A 393 2.97 24.13 -23.49
N ILE A 394 2.43 24.81 -22.47
CA ILE A 394 1.15 24.45 -21.83
C ILE A 394 0.19 25.65 -21.76
N GLN A 395 0.55 26.72 -21.04
CA GLN A 395 -0.36 27.83 -20.76
C GLN A 395 -0.62 28.74 -21.97
N ALA A 396 0.33 28.87 -22.90
CA ALA A 396 0.14 29.65 -24.12
C ALA A 396 -1.00 29.07 -25.00
N PRO A 397 -1.92 29.92 -25.53
CA PRO A 397 -2.99 29.47 -26.43
C PRO A 397 -2.52 28.57 -27.57
N GLY A 398 -3.10 27.38 -27.69
CA GLY A 398 -2.77 26.40 -28.74
C GLY A 398 -1.49 25.59 -28.50
N ALA A 399 -0.70 25.90 -27.46
CA ALA A 399 0.60 25.27 -27.23
C ALA A 399 0.50 23.78 -26.88
N THR A 400 -0.61 23.33 -26.29
CA THR A 400 -0.75 21.92 -25.90
C THR A 400 -0.86 20.96 -27.09
N LEU A 401 -1.26 21.47 -28.26
CA LEU A 401 -1.39 20.69 -29.49
C LEU A 401 -0.13 20.73 -30.37
N VAL A 402 0.91 21.44 -29.93
CA VAL A 402 2.17 21.58 -30.65
C VAL A 402 3.23 20.66 -30.04
N GLU A 403 3.99 19.99 -30.91
CA GLU A 403 5.11 19.16 -30.50
C GLU A 403 6.18 20.04 -29.80
N ALA A 404 6.54 19.67 -28.57
CA ALA A 404 7.51 20.40 -27.78
C ALA A 404 8.90 19.79 -27.94
N ALA A 405 9.94 20.65 -27.97
CA ALA A 405 11.33 20.20 -27.96
C ALA A 405 11.63 19.43 -26.66
N ARG A 406 12.26 18.25 -26.78
CA ARG A 406 12.55 17.35 -25.65
C ARG A 406 14.02 17.27 -25.26
N GLU A 407 14.85 18.14 -25.82
CA GLU A 407 16.29 18.17 -25.55
C GLU A 407 16.58 18.88 -24.23
N ASN A 408 17.50 18.33 -23.43
CA ASN A 408 17.99 18.93 -22.17
C ASN A 408 16.90 19.28 -21.13
N LEU A 409 15.78 18.56 -21.14
CA LEU A 409 14.73 18.72 -20.13
C LEU A 409 15.17 18.14 -18.78
N SER A 410 14.87 18.87 -17.72
CA SER A 410 14.82 18.31 -16.36
C SER A 410 13.68 17.28 -16.25
N GLU A 411 13.79 16.40 -15.25
CA GLU A 411 12.75 15.40 -14.96
C GLU A 411 11.36 16.02 -14.78
N SER A 412 11.28 17.16 -14.09
CA SER A 412 10.03 17.90 -13.86
C SER A 412 9.40 18.41 -15.17
N GLU A 413 10.20 18.86 -16.12
CA GLU A 413 9.72 19.35 -17.42
C GLU A 413 9.26 18.20 -18.30
N ALA A 414 10.01 17.09 -18.30
CA ALA A 414 9.64 15.87 -19.01
C ALA A 414 8.30 15.30 -18.51
N LEU A 415 8.08 15.30 -17.19
CA LEU A 415 6.83 14.85 -16.58
C LEU A 415 5.64 15.77 -16.93
N LEU A 416 5.82 17.09 -16.90
CA LEU A 416 4.77 18.05 -17.30
C LEU A 416 4.33 17.82 -18.76
N LEU A 417 5.28 17.61 -19.67
CA LEU A 417 4.99 17.33 -21.08
C LEU A 417 4.35 15.95 -21.26
N ALA A 418 4.81 14.92 -20.54
CA ALA A 418 4.21 13.59 -20.61
C ALA A 418 2.74 13.60 -20.15
N VAL A 419 2.43 14.31 -19.06
CA VAL A 419 1.06 14.47 -18.56
C VAL A 419 0.19 15.26 -19.54
N ARG A 420 0.73 16.34 -20.12
CA ARG A 420 0.06 17.10 -21.19
C ARG A 420 -0.30 16.19 -22.37
N ASP A 421 0.67 15.42 -22.85
CA ASP A 421 0.48 14.53 -24.01
C ASP A 421 -0.55 13.45 -23.73
N GLN A 422 -0.53 12.86 -22.53
CA GLN A 422 -1.53 11.89 -22.11
C GLN A 422 -2.95 12.49 -22.08
N PHE A 423 -3.12 13.71 -21.57
CA PHE A 423 -4.43 14.36 -21.59
C PHE A 423 -4.90 14.67 -23.02
N VAL A 424 -3.99 15.08 -23.90
CA VAL A 424 -4.32 15.27 -25.32
C VAL A 424 -4.77 13.93 -25.92
N GLU A 425 -4.01 12.86 -25.72
CA GLU A 425 -4.33 11.52 -26.23
C GLU A 425 -5.67 11.00 -25.69
N ALA A 426 -5.92 11.13 -24.39
CA ALA A 426 -7.14 10.66 -23.74
C ALA A 426 -8.40 11.42 -24.18
N LEU A 427 -8.27 12.69 -24.58
CA LEU A 427 -9.40 13.58 -24.89
C LEU A 427 -9.57 13.89 -26.37
N ALA A 428 -8.57 13.65 -27.22
CA ALA A 428 -8.57 14.07 -28.63
C ALA A 428 -9.74 13.48 -29.45
N ASP A 429 -10.14 12.24 -29.13
CA ASP A 429 -11.19 11.49 -29.83
C ASP A 429 -12.62 11.78 -29.31
N ARG A 430 -12.77 12.64 -28.30
CA ARG A 430 -14.09 13.02 -27.75
C ARG A 430 -14.72 14.13 -28.56
N ASP A 431 -16.06 14.14 -28.61
CA ASP A 431 -16.79 15.22 -29.28
C ASP A 431 -16.70 16.54 -28.51
N THR A 432 -16.83 17.65 -29.23
CA THR A 432 -16.72 19.00 -28.64
C THR A 432 -17.73 19.22 -27.52
N ALA A 433 -18.92 18.61 -27.62
CA ALA A 433 -19.95 18.70 -26.58
C ALA A 433 -19.51 18.06 -25.25
N THR A 434 -18.85 16.90 -25.30
CA THR A 434 -18.30 16.23 -24.11
C THR A 434 -17.15 17.03 -23.51
N LEU A 435 -16.26 17.57 -24.35
CA LEU A 435 -15.16 18.42 -23.88
C LEU A 435 -15.67 19.70 -23.19
N MET A 436 -16.70 20.35 -23.74
CA MET A 436 -17.34 21.51 -23.12
C MET A 436 -18.06 21.15 -21.81
N ARG A 437 -18.72 19.99 -21.74
CA ARG A 437 -19.31 19.48 -20.49
C ARG A 437 -18.25 19.23 -19.41
N LEU A 438 -17.12 18.64 -19.78
CA LEU A 438 -16.01 18.41 -18.87
C LEU A 438 -15.37 19.73 -18.40
N ALA A 439 -15.22 20.71 -19.30
CA ALA A 439 -14.74 22.05 -18.94
C ALA A 439 -15.68 22.75 -17.94
N ALA A 440 -17.00 22.72 -18.19
CA ALA A 440 -17.99 23.25 -17.26
C ALA A 440 -17.98 22.50 -15.92
N PHE A 441 -17.85 21.18 -15.95
CA PHE A 441 -17.74 20.36 -14.73
C PHE A 441 -16.47 20.69 -13.92
N LEU A 442 -15.34 20.87 -14.59
CA LEU A 442 -14.08 21.28 -13.97
C LEU A 442 -14.20 22.67 -13.32
N HIS A 443 -14.90 23.61 -13.96
CA HIS A 443 -15.07 24.97 -13.46
C HIS A 443 -16.10 25.08 -12.32
N ASP A 444 -17.29 24.49 -12.49
CA ASP A 444 -18.47 24.72 -11.64
C ASP A 444 -18.74 23.62 -10.62
N ALA A 445 -18.35 22.37 -10.92
CA ALA A 445 -18.74 21.20 -10.13
C ALA A 445 -17.56 20.55 -9.40
N CYS A 446 -16.32 20.96 -9.68
CA CYS A 446 -15.15 20.53 -8.93
C CYS A 446 -14.86 21.51 -7.78
N SER A 447 -14.83 21.00 -6.55
CA SER A 447 -14.63 21.79 -5.33
C SER A 447 -13.30 21.50 -4.66
N VAL A 448 -12.72 22.53 -4.07
CA VAL A 448 -11.51 22.47 -3.23
C VAL A 448 -11.81 23.06 -1.86
N VAL A 449 -11.20 22.49 -0.82
CA VAL A 449 -11.17 23.12 0.50
C VAL A 449 -9.93 23.99 0.57
N VAL A 450 -10.13 25.30 0.66
CA VAL A 450 -9.03 26.26 0.69
C VAL A 450 -8.71 26.58 2.14
N ILE A 451 -7.49 26.28 2.55
CA ILE A 451 -6.96 26.67 3.87
C ILE A 451 -5.99 27.81 3.62
N THR A 452 -6.33 29.00 4.11
CA THR A 452 -5.43 30.17 4.00
C THR A 452 -4.76 30.45 5.34
N SER A 453 -3.45 30.66 5.30
CA SER A 453 -2.67 31.15 6.43
C SER A 453 -1.96 32.43 6.03
N ARG A 454 -1.74 33.35 6.97
CA ARG A 454 -0.80 34.48 6.80
C ARG A 454 0.51 34.26 7.54
N ASP A 455 0.56 33.16 8.29
CA ASP A 455 1.67 32.73 9.12
C ASP A 455 2.26 31.45 8.50
N VAL A 456 3.55 31.50 8.25
CA VAL A 456 4.34 30.42 7.65
C VAL A 456 4.38 29.21 8.57
N ASP A 457 4.59 29.40 9.88
CA ASP A 457 4.75 28.32 10.84
C ASP A 457 3.44 27.58 11.06
N ARG A 458 2.33 28.33 11.12
CA ARG A 458 0.99 27.73 11.15
C ARG A 458 0.68 26.95 9.88
N ALA A 459 1.10 27.44 8.71
CA ALA A 459 0.95 26.70 7.47
C ALA A 459 1.75 25.39 7.52
N HIS A 460 2.98 25.42 8.04
CA HIS A 460 3.80 24.21 8.21
C HIS A 460 3.16 23.19 9.16
N ARG A 461 2.68 23.61 10.34
CA ARG A 461 1.97 22.69 11.26
C ARG A 461 0.73 22.07 10.61
N THR A 462 -0.05 22.90 9.89
CA THR A 462 -1.23 22.45 9.13
C THR A 462 -0.85 21.46 8.04
N PHE A 463 0.25 21.71 7.33
CA PHE A 463 0.80 20.85 6.29
C PHE A 463 1.27 19.49 6.83
N ALA A 464 1.99 19.48 7.95
CA ALA A 464 2.43 18.25 8.61
C ALA A 464 1.22 17.43 9.10
N ALA A 465 0.19 18.08 9.64
CA ALA A 465 -1.05 17.41 10.04
C ALA A 465 -1.83 16.82 8.85
N LEU A 466 -1.78 17.48 7.67
CA LEU A 466 -2.41 16.97 6.45
C LEU A 466 -1.68 15.77 5.85
N ASN A 467 -0.34 15.73 5.91
CA ASN A 467 0.48 14.72 5.23
C ASN A 467 0.89 13.52 6.10
N ASN A 468 1.07 13.69 7.41
CA ASN A 468 1.75 12.68 8.25
C ASN A 468 0.84 11.86 9.18
N ARG A 469 -0.50 11.97 9.11
CA ARG A 469 -1.35 11.42 10.21
C ARG A 469 -2.54 10.58 9.78
N GLY A 470 -2.48 10.01 8.59
CA GLY A 470 -3.34 8.89 8.22
C GLY A 470 -2.48 7.80 7.60
N ARG A 471 -2.39 6.62 8.22
CA ARG A 471 -1.97 5.44 7.45
C ARG A 471 -3.03 5.24 6.36
N PRO A 472 -2.70 5.27 5.06
CA PRO A 472 -3.71 5.13 4.00
C PRO A 472 -4.47 3.81 4.17
N LEU A 473 -5.77 3.77 3.84
CA LEU A 473 -6.48 2.48 3.78
C LEU A 473 -5.88 1.64 2.64
N GLU A 474 -5.74 0.35 2.89
CA GLU A 474 -5.25 -0.60 1.90
C GLU A 474 -6.41 -0.98 0.94
N ARG A 475 -6.12 -1.46 -0.27
CA ARG A 475 -7.19 -1.81 -1.23
C ARG A 475 -8.08 -2.91 -0.67
N CYS A 476 -7.52 -3.79 0.15
CA CYS A 476 -8.27 -4.82 0.85
C CYS A 476 -9.35 -4.25 1.77
N ASP A 477 -9.13 -3.09 2.40
CA ASP A 477 -10.10 -2.46 3.31
C ASP A 477 -11.33 -1.95 2.54
N ILE A 478 -11.11 -1.33 1.37
CA ILE A 478 -12.18 -0.81 0.50
C ILE A 478 -13.03 -1.95 -0.07
N ILE A 479 -12.37 -3.01 -0.56
CA ILE A 479 -13.08 -4.14 -1.15
C ILE A 479 -13.90 -4.87 -0.07
N ASN A 480 -13.32 -5.08 1.11
CA ASN A 480 -14.02 -5.73 2.21
C ASN A 480 -15.23 -4.90 2.66
N ALA A 481 -15.11 -3.57 2.62
CA ALA A 481 -16.22 -2.67 2.88
C ALA A 481 -17.43 -2.93 2.01
N GLU A 482 -17.20 -2.91 0.71
CA GLU A 482 -18.23 -3.08 -0.30
C GLU A 482 -18.86 -4.48 -0.24
N LEU A 483 -18.07 -5.51 0.05
CA LEU A 483 -18.57 -6.88 0.17
C LEU A 483 -19.49 -7.08 1.37
N MET A 484 -19.29 -6.32 2.46
CA MET A 484 -20.06 -6.44 3.70
C MET A 484 -21.22 -5.44 3.81
N ASP A 485 -21.32 -4.47 2.90
CA ASP A 485 -22.27 -3.34 2.97
C ASP A 485 -23.75 -3.78 3.11
N SER A 486 -24.11 -4.89 2.47
CA SER A 486 -25.49 -5.43 2.48
C SER A 486 -25.78 -6.43 3.61
N VAL A 487 -24.81 -6.73 4.48
CA VAL A 487 -24.92 -7.75 5.54
C VAL A 487 -25.19 -7.08 6.89
N THR A 488 -26.13 -7.61 7.68
CA THR A 488 -26.51 -7.03 8.97
C THR A 488 -26.65 -8.09 10.07
N GLY A 489 -26.65 -7.67 11.33
CA GLY A 489 -26.87 -8.55 12.48
C GLY A 489 -25.71 -9.52 12.77
N ASP A 490 -26.05 -10.71 13.27
CA ASP A 490 -25.06 -11.72 13.72
C ASP A 490 -24.16 -12.24 12.58
N GLU A 491 -24.65 -12.23 11.34
CA GLU A 491 -23.89 -12.64 10.18
C GLU A 491 -22.73 -11.68 9.87
N LEU A 492 -22.98 -10.36 9.99
CA LEU A 492 -21.93 -9.35 9.86
C LEU A 492 -20.85 -9.54 10.94
N ALA A 493 -21.25 -9.78 12.18
CA ALA A 493 -20.33 -10.01 13.29
C ALA A 493 -19.52 -11.32 13.13
N ARG A 494 -20.08 -12.35 12.48
CA ARG A 494 -19.34 -13.57 12.10
C ARG A 494 -18.26 -13.24 11.06
N LEU A 495 -18.67 -12.65 9.93
CA LEU A 495 -17.77 -12.35 8.80
C LEU A 495 -16.62 -11.41 9.21
N GLN A 496 -16.89 -10.46 10.11
CA GLN A 496 -15.85 -9.58 10.66
C GLN A 496 -14.80 -10.35 11.47
N ARG A 497 -15.22 -11.26 12.36
CA ARG A 497 -14.30 -12.08 13.14
C ARG A 497 -13.47 -13.01 12.27
N ASP A 498 -14.08 -13.58 11.24
CA ASP A 498 -13.37 -14.44 10.28
C ASP A 498 -12.32 -13.63 9.50
N TRP A 499 -12.67 -12.41 9.08
CA TRP A 499 -11.75 -11.48 8.41
C TRP A 499 -10.59 -11.05 9.31
N GLU A 500 -10.86 -10.69 10.56
CA GLU A 500 -9.83 -10.33 11.54
C GLU A 500 -8.87 -11.51 11.79
N THR A 501 -9.42 -12.71 11.99
CA THR A 501 -8.63 -13.94 12.17
C THR A 501 -7.75 -14.21 10.96
N LEU A 502 -8.30 -14.07 9.75
CA LEU A 502 -7.55 -14.24 8.51
C LEU A 502 -6.46 -13.17 8.36
N GLY A 503 -6.76 -11.91 8.70
CA GLY A 503 -5.81 -10.81 8.70
C GLY A 503 -4.61 -11.06 9.62
N THR A 504 -4.84 -11.56 10.84
CA THR A 504 -3.76 -11.96 11.76
C THR A 504 -2.88 -13.07 11.18
N ARG A 505 -3.46 -14.02 10.45
CA ARG A 505 -2.71 -15.13 9.83
C ARG A 505 -1.89 -14.69 8.61
N LEU A 506 -2.42 -13.78 7.79
CA LEU A 506 -1.78 -13.35 6.54
C LEU A 506 -0.83 -12.17 6.71
N GLY A 507 -1.05 -11.32 7.72
CA GLY A 507 -0.29 -10.08 7.93
C GLY A 507 -0.24 -9.23 6.66
N ALA A 508 0.96 -8.80 6.25
CA ALA A 508 1.19 -7.98 5.05
C ALA A 508 0.72 -8.65 3.73
N SER A 509 0.48 -9.96 3.72
CA SER A 509 0.03 -10.68 2.52
C SER A 509 -1.47 -10.52 2.25
N LEU A 510 -2.23 -10.00 3.21
CA LEU A 510 -3.68 -9.78 3.07
C LEU A 510 -4.00 -8.87 1.88
N GLU A 511 -3.20 -7.82 1.66
CA GLU A 511 -3.35 -6.89 0.55
C GLU A 511 -3.27 -7.59 -0.83
N MET A 512 -2.44 -8.64 -0.94
CA MET A 512 -2.26 -9.37 -2.19
C MET A 512 -3.32 -10.45 -2.42
N LEU A 513 -4.15 -10.78 -1.41
CA LEU A 513 -5.16 -11.84 -1.50
C LEU A 513 -6.11 -11.63 -2.67
N PHE A 514 -6.68 -10.42 -2.82
CA PHE A 514 -7.61 -10.11 -3.90
C PHE A 514 -6.96 -10.20 -5.29
N SER A 515 -5.68 -9.83 -5.40
CA SER A 515 -4.91 -9.99 -6.64
C SER A 515 -4.72 -11.47 -7.00
N HIS A 516 -4.46 -12.32 -6.00
CA HIS A 516 -4.34 -13.76 -6.18
C HIS A 516 -5.67 -14.44 -6.50
N VAL A 517 -6.77 -14.04 -5.83
CA VAL A 517 -8.13 -14.51 -6.13
C VAL A 517 -8.50 -14.14 -7.57
N ARG A 518 -8.30 -12.88 -7.99
CA ARG A 518 -8.48 -12.46 -9.39
C ARG A 518 -7.68 -13.35 -10.34
N ALA A 519 -6.39 -13.57 -10.03
CA ALA A 519 -5.52 -14.34 -10.91
C ALA A 519 -5.87 -15.83 -10.98
N ALA A 520 -6.51 -16.38 -9.94
CA ALA A 520 -6.85 -17.79 -9.83
C ALA A 520 -8.22 -18.12 -10.44
N VAL A 521 -9.23 -17.26 -10.27
CA VAL A 521 -10.62 -17.55 -10.67
C VAL A 521 -11.28 -16.46 -11.53
N GLY A 522 -10.62 -15.32 -11.73
CA GLY A 522 -11.16 -14.17 -12.46
C GLY A 522 -10.47 -13.86 -13.80
N ASP A 523 -10.78 -12.67 -14.33
CA ASP A 523 -10.07 -12.06 -15.45
C ASP A 523 -8.87 -11.24 -14.97
N VAL A 524 -7.68 -11.67 -15.37
CA VAL A 524 -6.39 -11.04 -15.01
C VAL A 524 -6.24 -9.67 -15.68
N ARG A 525 -6.95 -9.41 -16.79
CA ARG A 525 -6.88 -8.14 -17.54
C ARG A 525 -7.76 -7.06 -16.92
N ALA A 526 -8.80 -7.45 -16.19
CA ALA A 526 -9.69 -6.51 -15.53
C ALA A 526 -9.03 -5.93 -14.26
N PRO A 527 -9.26 -4.64 -13.91
CA PRO A 527 -8.84 -4.09 -12.63
C PRO A 527 -9.34 -4.92 -11.44
N VAL A 528 -8.54 -5.03 -10.36
CA VAL A 528 -8.83 -5.91 -9.21
C VAL A 528 -10.22 -5.66 -8.63
N ILE A 529 -10.54 -4.42 -8.30
CA ILE A 529 -11.82 -4.05 -7.68
C ILE A 529 -13.00 -4.43 -8.59
N ALA A 530 -12.93 -4.06 -9.87
CA ALA A 530 -13.99 -4.35 -10.84
C ALA A 530 -14.24 -5.86 -10.97
N GLU A 531 -13.17 -6.65 -11.00
CA GLU A 531 -13.30 -8.10 -11.12
C GLU A 531 -13.80 -8.77 -9.84
N ILE A 532 -13.37 -8.31 -8.65
CA ILE A 532 -13.90 -8.83 -7.39
C ILE A 532 -15.40 -8.52 -7.28
N ARG A 533 -15.85 -7.32 -7.68
CA ARG A 533 -17.30 -7.01 -7.75
C ARG A 533 -18.05 -7.96 -8.67
N ARG A 534 -17.50 -8.23 -9.86
CA ARG A 534 -18.10 -9.18 -10.82
C ARG A 534 -18.21 -10.58 -10.23
N LEU A 535 -17.15 -11.07 -9.59
CA LEU A 535 -17.12 -12.37 -8.92
C LEU A 535 -18.11 -12.43 -7.75
N ALA A 536 -18.23 -11.35 -6.97
CA ALA A 536 -19.17 -11.28 -5.86
C ALA A 536 -20.62 -11.35 -6.33
N THR A 537 -20.96 -10.60 -7.38
CA THR A 537 -22.28 -10.68 -8.03
C THR A 537 -22.55 -12.09 -8.56
N ALA A 538 -21.57 -12.71 -9.23
CA ALA A 538 -21.71 -14.07 -9.76
C ALA A 538 -21.89 -15.13 -8.67
N ALA A 539 -21.31 -14.94 -7.48
CA ALA A 539 -21.50 -15.82 -6.33
C ALA A 539 -22.91 -15.68 -5.70
N GLY A 540 -23.62 -14.60 -6.00
CA GLY A 540 -24.94 -14.28 -5.43
C GLY A 540 -24.90 -13.26 -4.28
N GLY A 541 -23.87 -12.42 -4.22
CA GLY A 541 -23.71 -11.35 -3.23
C GLY A 541 -22.40 -11.44 -2.45
N GLY A 542 -22.06 -10.37 -1.73
CA GLY A 542 -20.79 -10.24 -1.02
C GLY A 542 -20.58 -11.27 0.08
N ALA A 543 -21.56 -11.53 0.95
CA ALA A 543 -21.48 -12.57 1.99
C ALA A 543 -21.16 -13.95 1.41
N LYS A 544 -21.92 -14.36 0.38
CA LYS A 544 -21.73 -15.66 -0.26
C LYS A 544 -20.38 -15.77 -0.96
N PHE A 545 -19.90 -14.68 -1.57
CA PHE A 545 -18.55 -14.62 -2.11
C PHE A 545 -17.47 -14.77 -1.02
N ILE A 546 -17.66 -14.12 0.13
CA ILE A 546 -16.73 -14.25 1.26
C ILE A 546 -16.64 -15.71 1.70
N ASP A 547 -17.78 -16.35 1.94
CA ASP A 547 -17.83 -17.74 2.44
C ASP A 547 -17.31 -18.76 1.41
N THR A 548 -17.65 -18.60 0.13
CA THR A 548 -17.38 -19.62 -0.91
C THR A 548 -16.09 -19.41 -1.69
N VAL A 549 -15.53 -18.20 -1.68
CA VAL A 549 -14.32 -17.86 -2.44
C VAL A 549 -13.27 -17.23 -1.52
N LEU A 550 -13.56 -16.11 -0.88
CA LEU A 550 -12.53 -15.32 -0.20
C LEU A 550 -11.88 -16.08 0.96
N MET A 551 -12.69 -16.67 1.85
CA MET A 551 -12.18 -17.40 3.03
C MET A 551 -11.43 -18.69 2.65
N PRO A 552 -11.94 -19.56 1.76
CA PRO A 552 -11.18 -20.73 1.29
C PRO A 552 -9.82 -20.35 0.68
N PHE A 553 -9.77 -19.31 -0.15
CA PHE A 553 -8.51 -18.84 -0.74
C PHE A 553 -7.58 -18.21 0.31
N GLY A 554 -8.13 -17.47 1.27
CA GLY A 554 -7.38 -16.89 2.38
C GLY A 554 -6.71 -17.95 3.26
N HIS A 555 -7.46 -18.98 3.65
CA HIS A 555 -6.92 -20.10 4.43
C HIS A 555 -5.87 -20.88 3.64
N ALA A 556 -6.13 -21.18 2.37
CA ALA A 556 -5.16 -21.83 1.50
C ALA A 556 -3.85 -21.02 1.40
N LEU A 557 -3.96 -19.70 1.23
CA LEU A 557 -2.80 -18.82 1.20
C LEU A 557 -2.01 -18.85 2.51
N ALA A 558 -2.70 -18.78 3.65
CA ALA A 558 -2.06 -18.84 4.97
C ALA A 558 -1.34 -20.18 5.19
N ASP A 559 -1.94 -21.30 4.81
CA ASP A 559 -1.35 -22.63 4.93
C ASP A 559 -0.13 -22.81 4.01
N ILE A 560 -0.21 -22.28 2.78
CA ILE A 560 0.89 -22.27 1.81
C ILE A 560 2.08 -21.46 2.33
N GLN A 561 1.82 -20.28 2.90
CA GLN A 561 2.86 -19.39 3.43
C GLN A 561 3.53 -19.96 4.68
N ALA A 562 2.76 -20.56 5.58
CA ALA A 562 3.28 -21.20 6.77
C ALA A 562 4.00 -22.52 6.47
N ALA A 563 3.75 -23.12 5.29
CA ALA A 563 4.18 -24.47 4.95
C ALA A 563 3.83 -25.47 6.07
N ASP A 564 2.56 -25.47 6.50
CA ASP A 564 2.06 -26.16 7.69
C ASP A 564 0.90 -27.12 7.40
N HIS A 565 1.03 -27.93 6.35
CA HIS A 565 0.11 -29.04 6.09
C HIS A 565 0.28 -30.14 7.14
N ARG A 566 -0.82 -30.61 7.76
CA ARG A 566 -0.83 -31.60 8.85
C ARG A 566 -1.80 -32.75 8.56
N GLY A 567 -1.72 -33.80 9.37
CA GLY A 567 -2.72 -34.87 9.38
C GLY A 567 -2.61 -35.92 8.27
N SER A 568 -1.51 -35.94 7.50
CA SER A 568 -1.32 -36.91 6.41
C SER A 568 0.14 -37.43 6.35
N PRO A 569 0.39 -38.68 5.89
CA PRO A 569 1.74 -39.17 5.59
C PRO A 569 2.52 -38.29 4.60
N GLU A 570 1.83 -37.65 3.65
CA GLU A 570 2.43 -36.77 2.65
C GLU A 570 2.77 -35.36 3.16
N SER A 571 2.33 -34.98 4.37
CA SER A 571 2.51 -33.64 4.94
C SER A 571 3.95 -33.13 4.90
N ALA A 572 4.92 -34.00 5.24
CA ALA A 572 6.33 -33.61 5.26
C ALA A 572 6.83 -33.21 3.85
N GLU A 573 6.40 -33.94 2.82
CA GLU A 573 6.79 -33.67 1.44
C GLU A 573 6.07 -32.44 0.87
N ILE A 574 4.79 -32.26 1.24
CA ILE A 574 4.02 -31.05 0.90
C ILE A 574 4.72 -29.81 1.46
N ASN A 575 5.02 -29.80 2.75
CA ASN A 575 5.65 -28.65 3.42
C ASN A 575 7.05 -28.37 2.86
N ARG A 576 7.82 -29.43 2.57
CA ARG A 576 9.11 -29.31 1.89
C ARG A 576 9.00 -28.58 0.55
N ARG A 577 8.03 -28.95 -0.29
CA ARG A 577 7.83 -28.32 -1.61
C ARG A 577 7.27 -26.91 -1.53
N LEU A 578 6.42 -26.61 -0.55
CA LEU A 578 5.94 -25.24 -0.30
C LEU A 578 7.11 -24.31 0.04
N ARG A 579 8.05 -24.76 0.89
CA ARG A 579 9.28 -24.00 1.18
C ARG A 579 10.20 -23.85 -0.04
N HIS A 580 10.24 -24.83 -0.95
CA HIS A 580 10.98 -24.68 -2.20
C HIS A 580 10.38 -23.58 -3.07
N LEU A 581 9.06 -23.59 -3.24
CA LEU A 581 8.34 -22.58 -4.02
C LEU A 581 8.49 -21.18 -3.42
N SER A 582 8.56 -21.05 -2.09
CA SER A 582 8.76 -19.75 -1.43
C SER A 582 10.13 -19.12 -1.70
N TRP A 583 11.13 -19.90 -2.15
CA TRP A 583 12.42 -19.35 -2.59
C TRP A 583 12.35 -18.67 -3.97
N LEU A 584 11.31 -18.96 -4.77
CA LEU A 584 11.14 -18.32 -6.06
C LEU A 584 10.76 -16.84 -5.83
N PRO A 585 11.48 -15.87 -6.43
CA PRO A 585 11.28 -14.46 -6.13
C PRO A 585 10.02 -13.87 -6.78
N SER A 586 9.23 -14.68 -7.47
CA SER A 586 8.01 -14.26 -8.16
C SER A 586 6.88 -15.22 -7.83
N THR A 587 5.65 -14.69 -7.76
CA THR A 587 4.48 -15.40 -7.24
C THR A 587 3.54 -15.92 -8.34
N GLU A 588 3.99 -16.02 -9.60
CA GLU A 588 3.13 -16.47 -10.72
C GLU A 588 2.64 -17.92 -10.54
N TRP A 589 3.37 -18.73 -9.78
CA TRP A 589 3.01 -20.11 -9.44
C TRP A 589 1.89 -20.22 -8.39
N LEU A 590 1.65 -19.15 -7.64
CA LEU A 590 0.75 -19.17 -6.49
C LEU A 590 -0.74 -19.23 -6.89
N PRO A 591 -1.25 -18.44 -7.86
CA PRO A 591 -2.66 -18.56 -8.29
C PRO A 591 -3.11 -19.96 -8.74
N PRO A 592 -2.38 -20.69 -9.62
CA PRO A 592 -2.78 -22.04 -9.97
C PRO A 592 -2.67 -23.01 -8.79
N LEU A 593 -1.70 -22.82 -7.87
CA LEU A 593 -1.63 -23.62 -6.66
C LEU A 593 -2.82 -23.34 -5.72
N LEU A 594 -3.20 -22.08 -5.51
CA LEU A 594 -4.37 -21.71 -4.71
C LEU A 594 -5.66 -22.33 -5.27
N LEU A 595 -5.83 -22.28 -6.59
CA LEU A 595 -6.97 -22.90 -7.25
C LEU A 595 -6.99 -24.43 -7.06
N TRP A 596 -5.83 -25.08 -7.16
CA TRP A 596 -5.73 -26.52 -6.92
C TRP A 596 -5.98 -26.86 -5.44
N TRP A 597 -5.36 -26.10 -4.53
CA TRP A 597 -5.45 -26.30 -3.08
C TRP A 597 -6.89 -26.20 -2.60
N THR A 598 -7.60 -25.14 -2.98
CA THR A 598 -9.01 -24.94 -2.58
C THR A 598 -9.94 -26.07 -3.04
N ARG A 599 -9.63 -26.73 -4.18
CA ARG A 599 -10.41 -27.86 -4.70
C ARG A 599 -10.03 -29.22 -4.13
N HIS A 600 -8.79 -29.37 -3.65
CA HIS A 600 -8.20 -30.66 -3.27
C HIS A 600 -7.58 -30.66 -1.87
N HIS A 601 -7.93 -29.72 -1.00
CA HIS A 601 -7.34 -29.59 0.33
C HIS A 601 -7.45 -30.86 1.18
N ASP A 602 -8.52 -31.64 1.02
CA ASP A 602 -8.73 -32.93 1.70
C ASP A 602 -7.97 -34.12 1.08
N ASP A 603 -7.40 -33.96 -0.12
CA ASP A 603 -6.67 -35.01 -0.83
C ASP A 603 -5.17 -34.70 -0.84
N ALA A 604 -4.53 -35.03 0.29
CA ALA A 604 -3.09 -34.84 0.46
C ALA A 604 -2.24 -35.53 -0.62
N HIS A 605 -2.71 -36.65 -1.19
CA HIS A 605 -1.99 -37.34 -2.26
C HIS A 605 -2.03 -36.53 -3.56
N ALA A 606 -3.20 -36.01 -3.93
CA ALA A 606 -3.36 -35.14 -5.09
C ALA A 606 -2.59 -33.82 -4.93
N LEU A 607 -2.58 -33.23 -3.73
CA LEU A 607 -1.77 -32.05 -3.41
C LEU A 607 -0.27 -32.33 -3.60
N ALA A 608 0.23 -33.42 -3.03
CA ALA A 608 1.63 -33.80 -3.14
C ALA A 608 2.04 -34.04 -4.60
N ALA A 609 1.19 -34.72 -5.40
CA ALA A 609 1.44 -34.95 -6.82
C ALA A 609 1.49 -33.66 -7.65
N PHE A 610 0.58 -32.71 -7.38
CA PHE A 610 0.56 -31.42 -8.04
C PHE A 610 1.76 -30.55 -7.64
N LEU A 611 2.04 -30.46 -6.34
CA LEU A 611 3.20 -29.75 -5.82
C LEU A 611 4.50 -30.29 -6.41
N ALA A 612 4.59 -31.61 -6.62
CA ALA A 612 5.77 -32.21 -7.21
C ALA A 612 6.07 -31.70 -8.62
N ARG A 613 5.02 -31.49 -9.41
CA ARG A 613 5.14 -31.02 -10.80
C ARG A 613 5.30 -29.50 -10.89
N ILE A 614 4.57 -28.73 -10.08
CA ILE A 614 4.67 -27.27 -10.11
C ILE A 614 6.00 -26.76 -9.51
N ASP A 615 6.54 -27.41 -8.49
CA ASP A 615 7.90 -27.17 -7.98
C ASP A 615 8.93 -27.35 -9.11
N ARG A 616 8.93 -28.54 -9.72
CA ARG A 616 9.78 -28.85 -10.89
C ARG A 616 9.64 -27.80 -11.99
N LEU A 617 8.40 -27.42 -12.33
CA LEU A 617 8.11 -26.43 -13.37
C LEU A 617 8.70 -25.05 -13.02
N GLY A 618 8.47 -24.58 -11.79
CA GLY A 618 8.92 -23.27 -11.32
C GLY A 618 10.43 -23.08 -11.44
N PHE A 619 11.21 -24.05 -10.93
CA PHE A 619 12.67 -24.01 -11.04
C PHE A 619 13.15 -24.23 -12.49
N GLY A 620 12.58 -25.19 -13.22
CA GLY A 620 13.03 -25.47 -14.58
C GLY A 620 12.76 -24.33 -15.57
N MET A 621 11.66 -23.58 -15.42
CA MET A 621 11.42 -22.36 -16.21
C MET A 621 12.48 -21.28 -15.96
N ARG A 622 13.04 -21.20 -14.74
CA ARG A 622 14.16 -20.30 -14.42
C ARG A 622 15.47 -20.77 -15.05
N VAL A 623 15.72 -22.09 -15.03
CA VAL A 623 16.88 -22.69 -15.71
C VAL A 623 16.80 -22.51 -17.23
N LEU A 624 15.60 -22.53 -17.81
CA LEU A 624 15.34 -22.20 -19.21
C LEU A 624 15.54 -20.71 -19.55
N GLY A 625 15.63 -19.84 -18.55
CA GLY A 625 15.76 -18.39 -18.76
C GLY A 625 14.49 -17.73 -19.30
N LEU A 626 13.31 -18.30 -19.02
CA LEU A 626 12.05 -17.72 -19.48
C LEU A 626 11.77 -16.38 -18.76
N GLY A 627 11.46 -15.34 -19.52
CA GLY A 627 11.01 -14.03 -19.00
C GLY A 627 9.65 -14.11 -18.30
N ALA A 628 9.30 -13.05 -17.57
CA ALA A 628 8.07 -12.99 -16.74
C ALA A 628 6.81 -13.30 -17.55
N ASP A 629 6.64 -12.70 -18.73
CA ASP A 629 5.45 -12.89 -19.58
C ASP A 629 5.25 -14.35 -20.01
N LYS A 630 6.35 -15.03 -20.36
CA LYS A 630 6.30 -16.45 -20.77
C LYS A 630 5.95 -17.36 -19.59
N ARG A 631 6.48 -17.07 -18.40
CA ARG A 631 6.12 -17.81 -17.17
C ARG A 631 4.67 -17.58 -16.80
N GLN A 632 4.21 -16.32 -16.80
CA GLN A 632 2.83 -15.96 -16.53
C GLN A 632 1.88 -16.63 -17.53
N SER A 633 2.20 -16.61 -18.83
CA SER A 633 1.42 -17.29 -19.87
C SER A 633 1.29 -18.79 -19.60
N ARG A 634 2.39 -19.47 -19.20
CA ARG A 634 2.34 -20.90 -18.84
C ARG A 634 1.49 -21.17 -17.61
N MET A 635 1.54 -20.29 -16.60
CA MET A 635 0.70 -20.40 -15.39
C MET A 635 -0.79 -20.17 -15.70
N GLN A 636 -1.12 -19.31 -16.66
CA GLN A 636 -2.49 -19.14 -17.13
C GLN A 636 -3.01 -20.36 -17.92
N GLN A 637 -2.14 -20.98 -18.73
CA GLN A 637 -2.48 -22.25 -19.39
C GLN A 637 -2.72 -23.36 -18.35
N LEU A 638 -1.88 -23.43 -17.31
CA LEU A 638 -2.06 -24.36 -16.20
C LEU A 638 -3.36 -24.12 -15.44
N ARG A 639 -3.67 -22.86 -15.11
CA ARG A 639 -4.96 -22.50 -14.52
C ARG A 639 -6.13 -23.04 -15.37
N THR A 640 -6.09 -22.83 -16.69
CA THR A 640 -7.12 -23.32 -17.61
C THR A 640 -7.25 -24.85 -17.58
N THR A 641 -6.16 -25.61 -17.44
CA THR A 641 -6.22 -27.08 -17.35
C THR A 641 -6.74 -27.57 -16.01
N ILE A 642 -6.49 -26.84 -14.92
CA ILE A 642 -7.09 -27.10 -13.59
C ILE A 642 -8.60 -26.89 -13.65
N GLU A 643 -9.06 -25.79 -14.26
CA GLU A 643 -10.48 -25.50 -14.42
C GLU A 643 -11.22 -26.62 -15.18
N ARG A 644 -10.58 -27.18 -16.19
CA ARG A 644 -11.12 -28.29 -17.00
C ARG A 644 -10.98 -29.68 -16.35
N GLY A 645 -10.37 -29.79 -15.17
CA GLY A 645 -10.18 -31.06 -14.46
C GLY A 645 -9.10 -31.98 -15.05
N HIS A 646 -8.21 -31.45 -15.88
CA HIS A 646 -7.19 -32.24 -16.60
C HIS A 646 -5.74 -31.96 -16.16
N ALA A 647 -5.53 -31.19 -15.08
CA ALA A 647 -4.20 -30.72 -14.70
C ALA A 647 -3.19 -31.87 -14.50
N LEU A 648 -3.57 -32.91 -13.76
CA LEU A 648 -2.68 -34.05 -13.52
C LEU A 648 -2.70 -35.11 -14.65
N THR A 649 -3.80 -35.20 -15.40
CA THR A 649 -4.04 -36.28 -16.38
C THR A 649 -3.56 -35.95 -17.79
N LEU A 650 -3.40 -34.67 -18.13
CA LEU A 650 -2.93 -34.25 -19.45
C LEU A 650 -1.42 -34.47 -19.60
N VAL A 651 -1.05 -35.52 -20.34
CA VAL A 651 0.35 -35.82 -20.71
C VAL A 651 0.85 -34.76 -21.67
N GLY A 652 2.00 -34.14 -21.35
CA GLY A 652 2.55 -33.06 -22.19
C GLY A 652 1.78 -31.75 -22.05
N GLY A 653 1.00 -31.61 -20.98
CA GLY A 653 0.30 -30.37 -20.64
C GLY A 653 1.24 -29.29 -20.10
N PRO A 654 0.69 -28.13 -19.68
CA PRO A 654 1.48 -27.00 -19.17
C PRO A 654 2.37 -27.30 -17.95
N LEU A 655 2.05 -28.36 -17.19
CA LEU A 655 2.83 -28.87 -16.05
C LEU A 655 4.08 -29.70 -16.43
N ASP A 656 4.17 -30.15 -17.68
CA ASP A 656 5.26 -31.00 -18.14
C ASP A 656 6.23 -30.21 -19.00
N PHE A 657 7.52 -30.56 -18.91
CA PHE A 657 8.51 -30.09 -19.87
C PHE A 657 8.45 -30.90 -21.16
N SER A 658 8.57 -30.21 -22.30
CA SER A 658 8.78 -30.88 -23.58
C SER A 658 10.17 -31.55 -23.64
N SER A 659 10.36 -32.48 -24.57
CA SER A 659 11.68 -33.10 -24.80
C SER A 659 12.76 -32.09 -25.20
N GLU A 660 12.38 -30.99 -25.84
CA GLU A 660 13.28 -29.88 -26.14
C GLU A 660 13.65 -29.09 -24.87
N GLU A 661 12.66 -28.78 -24.04
CA GLU A 661 12.88 -28.08 -22.77
C GLU A 661 13.78 -28.90 -21.84
N MET A 662 13.56 -30.21 -21.72
CA MET A 662 14.42 -31.08 -20.91
C MET A 662 15.86 -31.12 -21.43
N ARG A 663 16.08 -31.07 -22.75
CA ARG A 663 17.43 -30.95 -23.33
C ARG A 663 18.07 -29.59 -23.00
N ASN A 664 17.31 -28.51 -23.13
CA ASN A 664 17.78 -27.16 -22.85
C ASN A 664 18.07 -26.94 -21.36
N ILE A 665 17.27 -27.51 -20.46
CA ILE A 665 17.54 -27.51 -19.01
C ILE A 665 18.90 -28.18 -18.74
N ARG A 666 19.12 -29.40 -19.24
CA ARG A 666 20.40 -30.11 -19.06
C ARG A 666 21.59 -29.34 -19.64
N HIS A 667 21.41 -28.69 -20.79
CA HIS A 667 22.44 -27.83 -21.37
C HIS A 667 22.74 -26.63 -20.47
N ASN A 668 21.71 -25.93 -20.01
CA ASN A 668 21.85 -24.70 -19.21
C ASN A 668 22.42 -24.95 -17.81
N LEU A 669 22.19 -26.13 -17.22
CA LEU A 669 22.73 -26.50 -15.90
C LEU A 669 24.27 -26.48 -15.83
N ARG A 670 24.97 -26.72 -16.94
CA ARG A 670 26.45 -26.78 -16.99
C ARG A 670 27.15 -25.42 -16.92
N ASP A 671 26.45 -24.33 -17.19
CA ASP A 671 27.00 -22.96 -17.16
C ASP A 671 26.03 -21.99 -16.45
N LEU A 672 25.37 -22.50 -15.42
CA LEU A 672 24.22 -21.85 -14.80
C LEU A 672 24.59 -20.53 -14.11
N HIS A 673 25.75 -20.49 -13.44
CA HIS A 673 26.20 -19.30 -12.73
C HIS A 673 26.47 -18.12 -13.68
N ARG A 674 27.09 -18.38 -14.83
CA ARG A 674 27.36 -17.36 -15.86
C ARG A 674 26.05 -16.80 -16.42
N ARG A 675 25.03 -17.65 -16.59
CA ARG A 675 23.70 -17.27 -17.12
C ARG A 675 22.86 -16.52 -16.08
N SER A 676 22.81 -17.01 -14.84
CA SER A 676 22.04 -16.39 -13.76
C SER A 676 22.56 -16.86 -12.39
N GLN A 677 23.19 -15.93 -11.66
CA GLN A 677 23.68 -16.19 -10.31
C GLN A 677 22.53 -16.55 -9.35
N LEU A 678 21.38 -15.90 -9.50
CA LEU A 678 20.19 -16.18 -8.70
C LEU A 678 19.64 -17.59 -8.97
N THR A 679 19.46 -17.97 -10.24
CA THR A 679 19.02 -19.33 -10.56
C THR A 679 20.03 -20.36 -10.09
N CYS A 680 21.33 -20.08 -10.20
CA CYS A 680 22.38 -20.95 -9.68
C CYS A 680 22.26 -21.16 -8.16
N LYS A 681 22.06 -20.09 -7.39
CA LYS A 681 21.81 -20.17 -5.94
C LYS A 681 20.61 -21.06 -5.64
N LEU A 682 19.50 -20.84 -6.33
CA LEU A 682 18.25 -21.59 -6.15
C LEU A 682 18.42 -23.09 -6.46
N VAL A 683 19.16 -23.44 -7.51
CA VAL A 683 19.44 -24.84 -7.86
C VAL A 683 20.34 -25.51 -6.82
N LEU A 684 21.37 -24.82 -6.32
CA LEU A 684 22.21 -25.33 -5.23
C LEU A 684 21.41 -25.53 -3.94
N MET A 685 20.48 -24.62 -3.62
CA MET A 685 19.59 -24.79 -2.46
C MET A 685 18.65 -25.99 -2.63
N ARG A 686 18.13 -26.23 -3.85
CA ARG A 686 17.34 -27.44 -4.13
C ARG A 686 18.16 -28.71 -3.97
N LEU A 687 19.41 -28.73 -4.45
CA LEU A 687 20.33 -29.87 -4.25
C LEU A 687 20.63 -30.11 -2.77
N GLU A 688 20.90 -29.04 -2.03
CA GLU A 688 21.15 -29.12 -0.59
C GLU A 688 19.95 -29.71 0.15
N SER A 689 18.74 -29.22 -0.14
CA SER A 689 17.53 -29.76 0.47
C SER A 689 17.31 -31.23 0.12
N GLU A 690 17.66 -31.69 -1.08
CA GLU A 690 17.54 -33.10 -1.45
C GLU A 690 18.55 -33.97 -0.69
N LEU A 691 19.77 -33.46 -0.50
CA LEU A 691 20.84 -34.17 0.20
C LEU A 691 20.67 -34.16 1.73
N ALA A 692 20.11 -33.09 2.29
CA ALA A 692 19.91 -32.92 3.74
C ALA A 692 18.57 -33.49 4.22
N GLY A 693 17.56 -33.58 3.35
CA GLY A 693 16.23 -34.10 3.67
C GLY A 693 15.28 -33.07 4.31
N ASP A 694 15.75 -31.90 4.74
CA ASP A 694 14.91 -30.81 5.25
C ASP A 694 15.35 -29.44 4.72
N PRO A 695 14.51 -28.73 3.94
CA PRO A 695 14.79 -27.37 3.49
C PRO A 695 14.70 -26.30 4.59
N GLY A 696 14.04 -26.59 5.72
CA GLY A 696 13.78 -25.62 6.80
C GLY A 696 15.05 -25.14 7.51
N ALA A 697 16.15 -25.87 7.39
CA ALA A 697 17.44 -25.50 7.97
C ALA A 697 18.24 -24.50 7.11
N LEU A 698 17.76 -24.14 5.91
CA LEU A 698 18.49 -23.26 4.98
C LEU A 698 18.06 -21.81 5.12
N ASP A 699 19.00 -20.96 5.57
CA ASP A 699 18.86 -19.51 5.48
C ASP A 699 19.01 -19.05 4.02
N SER A 700 17.88 -18.84 3.36
CA SER A 700 17.84 -18.41 1.97
C SER A 700 18.41 -17.01 1.75
N GLU A 701 18.42 -16.14 2.76
CA GLU A 701 18.90 -14.76 2.61
C GLU A 701 20.40 -14.63 2.88
N GLY A 702 20.91 -15.29 3.94
CA GLY A 702 22.31 -15.20 4.34
C GLY A 702 23.29 -16.02 3.48
N LEU A 703 22.81 -17.02 2.74
CA LEU A 703 23.65 -17.86 1.87
C LEU A 703 23.95 -17.20 0.52
N THR A 704 25.18 -17.35 0.04
CA THR A 704 25.64 -16.91 -1.28
C THR A 704 26.40 -18.03 -1.99
N VAL A 705 26.53 -17.90 -3.32
CA VAL A 705 27.31 -18.84 -4.14
C VAL A 705 28.77 -18.44 -4.13
N GLU A 706 29.65 -19.39 -3.81
CA GLU A 706 31.09 -19.19 -3.88
C GLU A 706 31.74 -20.19 -4.85
N HIS A 707 32.79 -19.75 -5.52
CA HIS A 707 33.57 -20.59 -6.44
C HIS A 707 34.77 -21.14 -5.71
N ILE A 708 34.96 -22.46 -5.65
CA ILE A 708 36.15 -23.01 -4.99
C ILE A 708 37.41 -22.65 -5.80
N LEU A 709 37.47 -23.02 -7.08
CA LEU A 709 38.38 -22.47 -8.08
C LEU A 709 37.92 -21.04 -8.42
N PRO A 710 38.67 -19.99 -8.05
CA PRO A 710 38.22 -18.62 -8.20
C PRO A 710 38.23 -18.15 -9.66
N GLN A 711 37.41 -17.13 -9.95
CA GLN A 711 37.35 -16.53 -11.30
C GLN A 711 38.62 -15.76 -11.68
N LYS A 712 39.32 -15.16 -10.69
CA LYS A 712 40.52 -14.37 -10.92
C LYS A 712 41.67 -14.82 -10.02
N PRO A 713 42.24 -16.03 -10.24
CA PRO A 713 43.38 -16.49 -9.46
C PRO A 713 44.62 -15.63 -9.75
N ALA A 714 45.41 -15.36 -8.72
CA ALA A 714 46.66 -14.61 -8.84
C ALA A 714 47.65 -15.27 -9.83
N ARG A 715 48.61 -14.49 -10.36
CA ARG A 715 49.62 -15.03 -11.30
C ARG A 715 50.54 -16.08 -10.67
N THR A 716 50.76 -15.99 -9.37
CA THR A 716 51.59 -16.90 -8.57
C THR A 716 50.78 -17.98 -7.86
N SER A 717 49.47 -18.05 -8.09
CA SER A 717 48.55 -18.95 -7.40
C SER A 717 48.76 -20.40 -7.82
N MET A 718 48.60 -21.32 -6.85
CA MET A 718 48.59 -22.77 -7.09
C MET A 718 47.55 -23.21 -8.13
N TRP A 719 46.46 -22.44 -8.30
CA TRP A 719 45.41 -22.73 -9.28
C TRP A 719 45.96 -22.78 -10.71
N ARG A 720 47.01 -22.03 -11.03
CA ARG A 720 47.63 -22.07 -12.37
C ARG A 720 48.51 -23.30 -12.61
N ASN A 721 48.93 -23.97 -11.54
CA ASN A 721 49.65 -25.24 -11.64
C ASN A 721 48.67 -26.41 -11.81
N TRP A 722 47.55 -26.38 -11.08
CA TRP A 722 46.48 -27.38 -11.22
C TRP A 722 45.68 -27.24 -12.51
N PHE A 723 45.61 -26.02 -13.06
CA PHE A 723 44.94 -25.70 -14.32
C PHE A 723 45.89 -24.89 -15.22
N ALA A 724 46.83 -25.62 -15.83
CA ALA A 724 47.84 -25.04 -16.73
C ALA A 724 47.21 -24.50 -18.02
N ASP A 725 46.24 -25.25 -18.58
CA ASP A 725 45.45 -24.83 -19.73
C ASP A 725 44.40 -23.77 -19.31
N PRO A 726 44.47 -22.54 -19.87
CA PRO A 726 43.48 -21.50 -19.61
C PRO A 726 42.05 -21.88 -19.99
N GLU A 727 41.84 -22.67 -21.05
CA GLU A 727 40.50 -23.08 -21.51
C GLU A 727 39.87 -24.07 -20.53
N GLU A 728 40.62 -25.11 -20.12
CA GLU A 728 40.19 -26.03 -19.07
C GLU A 728 39.88 -25.30 -17.75
N ARG A 729 40.70 -24.31 -17.37
CA ARG A 729 40.47 -23.50 -16.18
C ARG A 729 39.16 -22.73 -16.25
N GLU A 730 38.89 -22.07 -17.37
CA GLU A 730 37.66 -21.30 -17.55
C GLU A 730 36.42 -22.20 -17.50
N ALA A 731 36.46 -23.35 -18.19
CA ALA A 731 35.38 -24.33 -18.18
C ALA A 731 35.11 -24.87 -16.77
N CYS A 732 36.15 -25.21 -16.00
CA CYS A 732 36.01 -25.71 -14.63
C CYS A 732 35.56 -24.62 -13.65
N THR A 733 35.88 -23.35 -13.91
CA THR A 733 35.50 -22.24 -13.02
C THR A 733 33.98 -22.08 -12.96
N GLY A 734 33.31 -22.11 -14.11
CA GLY A 734 31.85 -21.94 -14.23
C GLY A 734 31.02 -23.21 -13.99
N SER A 735 31.68 -24.37 -13.92
CA SER A 735 31.06 -25.69 -13.72
C SER A 735 30.29 -25.76 -12.41
N LEU A 736 29.13 -26.43 -12.42
CA LEU A 736 28.34 -26.68 -11.21
C LEU A 736 29.14 -27.43 -10.13
N GLY A 737 30.06 -28.29 -10.57
CA GLY A 737 30.95 -29.04 -9.70
C GLY A 737 31.91 -28.17 -8.89
N ASN A 738 32.16 -26.94 -9.30
CA ASN A 738 33.04 -26.00 -8.61
C ASN A 738 32.32 -25.07 -7.60
N LEU A 739 30.99 -25.05 -7.62
CA LEU A 739 30.18 -24.09 -6.88
C LEU A 739 29.69 -24.67 -5.56
N VAL A 740 29.64 -23.81 -4.54
CA VAL A 740 29.18 -24.15 -3.18
C VAL A 740 28.30 -23.06 -2.59
N LEU A 741 27.53 -23.40 -1.55
CA LEU A 741 26.76 -22.45 -0.76
C LEU A 741 27.48 -22.13 0.55
N VAL A 742 27.70 -20.86 0.82
CA VAL A 742 28.35 -20.39 2.05
C VAL A 742 27.69 -19.13 2.58
N PRO A 743 27.74 -18.85 3.89
CA PRO A 743 27.35 -17.56 4.43
C PRO A 743 28.13 -16.41 3.79
N ARG A 744 27.47 -15.26 3.57
CA ARG A 744 28.05 -14.08 2.93
C ARG A 744 29.41 -13.66 3.52
N ALA A 745 29.53 -13.66 4.84
CA ALA A 745 30.77 -13.29 5.54
C ALA A 745 31.95 -14.22 5.21
N LEU A 746 31.70 -15.53 5.01
CA LEU A 746 32.73 -16.47 4.60
C LEU A 746 33.11 -16.29 3.13
N ASN A 747 32.13 -16.03 2.27
CA ASN A 747 32.36 -15.75 0.85
C ASN A 747 33.29 -14.52 0.67
N GLU A 748 32.97 -13.43 1.36
CA GLU A 748 33.75 -12.19 1.31
C GLU A 748 35.20 -12.37 1.78
N ARG A 749 35.43 -13.28 2.73
CA ARG A 749 36.77 -13.67 3.15
C ARG A 749 37.46 -14.56 2.12
N ALA A 750 36.78 -15.55 1.55
CA ALA A 750 37.38 -16.56 0.66
C ALA A 750 37.77 -16.00 -0.74
N ARG A 751 36.85 -15.35 -1.45
CA ARG A 751 37.05 -14.66 -2.75
C ARG A 751 38.05 -15.34 -3.71
N ASN A 752 39.18 -14.70 -4.00
CA ASN A 752 40.17 -15.16 -4.98
C ASN A 752 41.36 -15.90 -4.35
N GLN A 753 41.23 -16.35 -3.09
CA GLN A 753 42.31 -17.02 -2.37
C GLN A 753 42.58 -18.44 -2.88
N ASP A 754 43.75 -18.96 -2.53
CA ASP A 754 44.17 -20.32 -2.83
C ASP A 754 43.34 -21.35 -2.04
N PHE A 755 43.29 -22.59 -2.55
CA PHE A 755 42.45 -23.66 -2.01
C PHE A 755 42.64 -23.88 -0.50
N GLU A 756 43.89 -24.01 -0.05
CA GLU A 756 44.23 -24.22 1.37
C GLU A 756 43.70 -23.10 2.26
N ARG A 757 43.75 -21.86 1.76
CA ARG A 757 43.31 -20.70 2.51
C ARG A 757 41.79 -20.58 2.55
N LYS A 758 41.10 -20.92 1.45
CA LYS A 758 39.63 -21.05 1.45
C LYS A 758 39.17 -22.15 2.40
N HIS A 759 39.83 -23.29 2.37
CA HIS A 759 39.58 -24.43 3.27
C HIS A 759 39.73 -24.00 4.74
N ALA A 760 40.81 -23.31 5.09
CA ALA A 760 41.02 -22.76 6.43
C ALA A 760 39.97 -21.71 6.86
N ILE A 761 39.37 -20.99 5.91
CA ILE A 761 38.29 -20.02 6.20
C ILE A 761 36.98 -20.75 6.48
N PHE A 762 36.64 -21.75 5.66
CA PHE A 762 35.37 -22.49 5.78
C PHE A 762 35.33 -23.40 7.00
N PHE A 763 36.45 -24.05 7.33
CA PHE A 763 36.50 -25.07 8.37
C PHE A 763 37.25 -24.63 9.64
N ALA A 764 37.33 -23.32 9.90
CA ALA A 764 37.85 -22.80 11.17
C ALA A 764 36.97 -23.24 12.36
N GLU A 765 37.56 -23.37 13.56
CA GLU A 765 36.84 -23.82 14.76
C GLU A 765 35.60 -22.97 15.09
N ASN A 766 35.65 -21.67 14.81
CA ASN A 766 34.55 -20.72 15.06
C ASN A 766 33.72 -20.39 13.81
N ALA A 767 33.81 -21.20 12.74
CA ALA A 767 33.02 -20.97 11.54
C ALA A 767 31.55 -21.37 11.76
N PRO A 768 30.58 -20.63 11.17
CA PRO A 768 29.17 -21.01 11.21
C PRO A 768 28.94 -22.38 10.54
N PRO A 769 27.85 -23.08 10.87
CA PRO A 769 27.48 -24.34 10.21
C PRO A 769 27.40 -24.18 8.69
N LEU A 770 28.00 -25.13 7.97
CA LEU A 770 28.03 -25.12 6.51
C LEU A 770 26.99 -26.10 5.92
N PRO A 771 26.37 -25.74 4.79
CA PRO A 771 25.56 -26.68 4.01
C PRO A 771 26.34 -27.95 3.66
N ARG A 772 25.66 -29.09 3.53
CA ARG A 772 26.24 -30.40 3.21
C ARG A 772 27.04 -30.38 1.92
N LEU A 773 26.57 -29.67 0.89
CA LEU A 773 27.27 -29.45 -0.38
C LEU A 773 28.65 -28.80 -0.22
N THR A 774 28.86 -28.04 0.85
CA THR A 774 30.13 -27.40 1.19
C THR A 774 30.89 -28.23 2.21
N ALA A 775 30.20 -28.80 3.20
CA ALA A 775 30.79 -29.61 4.25
C ALA A 775 31.49 -30.87 3.72
N GLU A 776 31.03 -31.44 2.59
CA GLU A 776 31.70 -32.56 1.93
C GLU A 776 33.13 -32.26 1.47
N LEU A 777 33.51 -30.97 1.38
CA LEU A 777 34.86 -30.56 1.01
C LEU A 777 35.86 -30.58 2.17
N ARG A 778 35.42 -30.92 3.39
CA ARG A 778 36.25 -30.89 4.60
C ARG A 778 37.50 -31.76 4.48
N ASP A 779 37.38 -32.96 3.93
CA ASP A 779 38.50 -33.92 3.86
C ASP A 779 39.21 -33.91 2.49
N VAL A 780 38.83 -32.99 1.61
CA VAL A 780 39.37 -32.88 0.26
C VAL A 780 40.68 -32.10 0.27
N LYS A 781 41.77 -32.74 -0.19
CA LYS A 781 43.12 -32.17 -0.19
C LYS A 781 43.54 -31.48 -1.50
N THR A 782 42.94 -31.88 -2.61
CA THR A 782 43.21 -31.30 -3.94
C THR A 782 41.90 -30.89 -4.59
N TRP A 783 41.94 -29.93 -5.53
CA TRP A 783 40.76 -29.49 -6.27
C TRP A 783 41.09 -29.22 -7.75
N ASN A 784 41.25 -30.29 -8.52
CA ASN A 784 41.61 -30.24 -9.94
C ASN A 784 40.42 -30.52 -10.87
N ALA A 785 40.65 -30.45 -12.20
CA ALA A 785 39.63 -30.68 -13.22
C ALA A 785 38.91 -32.02 -13.08
N THR A 786 39.63 -33.10 -12.72
CA THR A 786 39.03 -34.43 -12.52
C THR A 786 38.02 -34.43 -11.37
N GLN A 787 38.36 -33.79 -10.25
CA GLN A 787 37.48 -33.72 -9.08
C GLN A 787 36.26 -32.83 -9.33
N ILE A 788 36.45 -31.69 -10.01
CA ILE A 788 35.35 -30.78 -10.38
C ILE A 788 34.38 -31.50 -11.32
N ARG A 789 34.87 -32.16 -12.37
CA ARG A 789 34.02 -32.90 -13.34
C ARG A 789 33.28 -34.05 -12.68
N ALA A 790 33.95 -34.84 -11.84
CA ALA A 790 33.31 -35.94 -11.11
C ALA A 790 32.21 -35.44 -10.16
N ARG A 791 32.45 -34.33 -9.46
CA ARG A 791 31.43 -33.70 -8.61
C ARG A 791 30.27 -33.16 -9.45
N GLU A 792 30.55 -32.49 -10.57
CA GLU A 792 29.53 -31.99 -11.48
C GLU A 792 28.63 -33.11 -12.00
N GLU A 793 29.21 -34.21 -12.51
CA GLU A 793 28.45 -35.36 -12.99
C GLU A 793 27.53 -35.95 -11.92
N ARG A 794 28.02 -36.08 -10.68
CA ARG A 794 27.19 -36.54 -9.55
C ARG A 794 26.03 -35.58 -9.26
N LEU A 795 26.29 -34.27 -9.23
CA LEU A 795 25.25 -33.26 -8.96
C LEU A 795 24.21 -33.20 -10.09
N LEU A 796 24.66 -33.30 -11.36
CA LEU A 796 23.78 -33.38 -12.51
C LEU A 796 22.92 -34.66 -12.50
N ALA A 797 23.48 -35.81 -12.08
CA ALA A 797 22.72 -37.05 -11.94
C ALA A 797 21.61 -36.94 -10.88
N ILE A 798 21.87 -36.22 -9.77
CA ILE A 798 20.86 -35.93 -8.75
C ILE A 798 19.76 -35.04 -9.33
N LEU A 799 20.11 -33.94 -10.02
CA LEU A 799 19.14 -33.06 -10.68
C LEU A 799 18.30 -33.79 -11.75
N ASP A 800 18.94 -34.66 -12.54
CA ASP A 800 18.28 -35.48 -13.55
C ASP A 800 17.24 -36.42 -12.93
N ALA A 801 17.55 -37.02 -11.78
CA ALA A 801 16.64 -37.88 -11.04
C ALA A 801 15.50 -37.08 -10.40
N MET A 802 15.81 -35.96 -9.74
CA MET A 802 14.84 -35.08 -9.07
C MET A 802 13.83 -34.46 -10.05
N TRP A 803 14.29 -34.07 -11.25
CA TRP A 803 13.46 -33.38 -12.25
C TRP A 803 13.10 -34.26 -13.45
N HIS A 804 13.35 -35.57 -13.38
CA HIS A 804 13.01 -36.53 -14.43
C HIS A 804 13.42 -36.09 -15.85
N LEU A 805 14.66 -35.60 -16.02
CA LEU A 805 15.13 -34.99 -17.28
C LEU A 805 15.52 -36.02 -18.36
N ASN A 806 15.67 -37.29 -17.98
CA ASN A 806 16.13 -38.37 -18.87
C ASN A 806 15.00 -39.11 -19.62
N GLY A 807 13.80 -38.54 -19.65
CA GLY A 807 12.73 -39.02 -20.55
C GLY A 807 12.14 -40.39 -20.23
N ALA A 808 12.44 -40.98 -19.07
CA ALA A 808 11.70 -42.14 -18.56
C ALA A 808 10.32 -41.72 -18.01
N ALA A 809 9.52 -41.04 -18.84
CA ALA A 809 8.11 -40.81 -18.58
C ALA A 809 7.36 -42.06 -19.03
N GLY A 810 7.01 -42.95 -18.10
CA GLY A 810 6.11 -44.07 -18.41
C GLY A 810 5.88 -45.11 -17.32
N GLU A 811 6.88 -45.54 -16.55
CA GLU A 811 6.74 -46.79 -15.77
C GLU A 811 6.73 -46.63 -14.24
N SER A 812 7.35 -45.58 -13.70
CA SER A 812 7.49 -45.46 -12.23
C SER A 812 6.29 -44.81 -11.53
N GLY A 813 5.52 -43.96 -12.21
CA GLY A 813 4.25 -43.42 -11.66
C GLY A 813 3.09 -44.42 -11.78
N MET A 814 3.13 -45.26 -12.80
CA MET A 814 2.08 -46.24 -13.12
C MET A 814 2.13 -47.48 -12.21
N THR A 815 3.27 -47.73 -11.55
CA THR A 815 3.41 -48.82 -10.56
C THR A 815 2.75 -48.47 -9.23
N ALA A 816 2.81 -47.22 -8.77
CA ALA A 816 2.11 -46.78 -7.55
C ALA A 816 0.58 -46.83 -7.73
N GLU A 817 0.06 -46.35 -8.86
CA GLU A 817 -1.37 -46.45 -9.19
C GLU A 817 -1.83 -47.91 -9.39
N ARG A 818 -1.05 -48.76 -10.07
CA ARG A 818 -1.40 -50.19 -10.21
C ARG A 818 -1.34 -50.96 -8.89
N VAL A 819 -0.45 -50.58 -7.96
CA VAL A 819 -0.36 -51.19 -6.63
C VAL A 819 -1.51 -50.71 -5.74
N GLY A 820 -1.89 -49.43 -5.80
CA GLY A 820 -3.07 -48.88 -5.11
C GLY A 820 -4.39 -49.47 -5.62
N LEU A 821 -4.55 -49.59 -6.94
CA LEU A 821 -5.74 -50.16 -7.57
C LEU A 821 -5.87 -51.67 -7.35
N ARG A 822 -4.76 -52.41 -7.29
CA ARG A 822 -4.74 -53.84 -6.90
C ARG A 822 -5.06 -54.05 -5.42
N ARG A 823 -4.64 -53.15 -4.53
CA ARG A 823 -5.00 -53.21 -3.10
C ARG A 823 -6.48 -52.91 -2.86
N ARG A 824 -7.06 -51.92 -3.56
CA ARG A 824 -8.51 -51.63 -3.51
C ARG A 824 -9.36 -52.78 -4.07
N LYS A 825 -8.95 -53.40 -5.20
CA LYS A 825 -9.65 -54.57 -5.75
C LYS A 825 -9.51 -55.85 -4.92
N LYS A 826 -8.43 -56.02 -4.15
CA LYS A 826 -8.28 -57.16 -3.21
C LYS A 826 -9.08 -56.96 -1.93
N ALA A 827 -9.26 -55.72 -1.47
CA ALA A 827 -10.10 -55.40 -0.31
C ALA A 827 -11.60 -55.56 -0.63
N GLN A 828 -12.06 -55.13 -1.81
CA GLN A 828 -13.45 -55.31 -2.27
C GLN A 828 -13.82 -56.74 -2.68
N ALA A 829 -12.86 -57.65 -2.78
CA ALA A 829 -13.10 -59.07 -3.07
C ALA A 829 -12.98 -59.96 -1.81
N ALA A 830 -12.72 -59.34 -0.65
CA ALA A 830 -12.60 -60.00 0.66
C ALA A 830 -13.69 -59.53 1.65
N GLU A 831 -14.59 -58.66 1.21
CA GLU A 831 -15.96 -58.47 1.74
C GLU A 831 -16.93 -59.19 0.81
#